data_AF-A0A5D2UNM3-F1
#
_entry.id   AF-A0A5D2UNM3-F1
#
_cell.length_a   1.000
_cell.length_b   1.000
_cell.length_c   1.000
_cell.angle_alpha   90.00
_cell.angle_beta   90.00
_cell.angle_gamma   90.00
#
_symmetry.space_group_name_H-M   'P 1'
#
loop_
_entity.id
_entity.type
_entity.pdbx_description
1 polymer ?
#
loop_
_entity_poly.entity_id
_entity_poly.type
_entity_poly.pdbx_seq_one_letter_code
_entity_poly.pdbx_strand_id
1 'polypeptide(L)'
;MSLFQSAAVDQLSNGYDHRLSSKRKFDDYAFSFDEEDPLVPVRMRKDDHTHQGAYPITAVHHSSKAPASSFTASLVDSLPSSSDVPSSSSSCSSSRLQFFIRMISEGNTIVVQANSEDTVKSLHERIQVMTGIPVMEQRLIYRGKQLQWEQSLADCSIQNDAGLQLVGRMRSTDHPQTWQAMDDMISVICRLCRGETPSSPTKHIKDCLTNFFTIAPKDNNDSGPAHLQIFMASSAPAALVMLYMSPIKKNKMCADDSIRHILTQYRSALPKHLHSYCAPILLEFCKLLRKVVNEDSLYEACRSALGMLLESVGTSRGLMLPEVKGLIVIQDIFPFVSELADKISKNLESSVDSTSSGEPLSSDVRDFTAFLNPLRSTILERVAFRIPISVKWKKKDNSNPPYGEAVEFLHTIFNDLLGKMENCLIRVEENLTATGSSEGEYLSSEWSQYLAILKELNGISKLYQGAEEQFWMLLRNRKSSLCALIIRFAKRNEDNRWLLEHKDVTDFESRRHLAMMMFPEVKEDYEELHEMLIDRSQLLSESFEYIAHADPESLHAGLFMEFKNEEATGPGVLREWFFLVCQAIFNPENALFVPCSNDRRRFFPNPGSRNGYFSRTVFAASTGRIGCVQALAWLKAPHMLQHLSLKLSQKLHVITIKHRHRQILA
;
A
#
# COMPACT_ATOMS: atom_id res chain seq x y z
N MET A 1 43.77 13.24 -52.17
CA MET A 1 44.37 13.62 -50.87
C MET A 1 44.36 12.38 -49.99
N SER A 2 45.44 12.09 -49.23
CA SER A 2 45.54 11.09 -48.12
C SER A 2 44.81 9.73 -48.30
N LEU A 3 45.42 8.55 -48.48
CA LEU A 3 46.71 7.98 -48.00
C LEU A 3 46.89 8.10 -46.46
N PHE A 4 47.23 7.05 -45.69
CA PHE A 4 47.75 5.70 -46.01
C PHE A 4 47.15 4.59 -45.09
N GLN A 5 47.71 3.37 -45.13
CA GLN A 5 47.21 2.13 -44.51
C GLN A 5 48.34 1.40 -43.75
N SER A 6 48.00 0.78 -42.60
CA SER A 6 48.76 -0.28 -41.87
C SER A 6 50.16 0.01 -41.30
N ALA A 7 50.35 -0.29 -39.99
CA ALA A 7 51.43 -1.12 -39.43
C ALA A 7 51.29 -1.23 -37.89
N ALA A 8 51.96 -2.20 -37.27
CA ALA A 8 52.02 -2.41 -35.80
C ALA A 8 53.49 -2.44 -35.31
N VAL A 9 53.72 -2.42 -33.99
CA VAL A 9 54.68 -3.29 -33.23
C VAL A 9 54.87 -2.82 -31.76
N ASP A 10 54.73 -3.80 -30.85
CA ASP A 10 55.32 -3.99 -29.50
C ASP A 10 55.21 -3.02 -28.29
N GLN A 11 55.19 -3.70 -27.13
CA GLN A 11 55.65 -3.32 -25.78
C GLN A 11 54.80 -2.27 -25.00
N LEU A 12 54.63 -2.38 -23.67
CA LEU A 12 55.30 -3.22 -22.66
C LEU A 12 54.32 -3.69 -21.56
N SER A 13 54.73 -4.69 -20.78
CA SER A 13 54.01 -5.20 -19.59
C SER A 13 53.88 -4.16 -18.48
N ASN A 14 52.70 -4.07 -17.87
CA ASN A 14 52.59 -3.82 -16.41
C ASN A 14 51.25 -4.31 -15.87
N GLY A 15 51.25 -5.46 -15.19
CA GLY A 15 50.08 -5.94 -14.44
C GLY A 15 50.00 -5.29 -13.07
N TYR A 16 48.85 -4.66 -12.75
CA TYR A 16 48.54 -4.18 -11.41
C TYR A 16 47.28 -4.88 -10.88
N ASP A 17 47.53 -5.91 -10.07
CA ASP A 17 46.51 -6.75 -9.44
C ASP A 17 45.85 -6.01 -8.26
N HIS A 18 44.94 -5.07 -8.57
CA HIS A 18 44.22 -4.28 -7.56
C HIS A 18 43.08 -5.07 -6.89
N ARG A 19 43.46 -6.13 -6.16
CA ARG A 19 42.65 -6.72 -5.07
C ARG A 19 42.53 -5.75 -3.90
N LEU A 20 41.82 -4.64 -4.10
CA LEU A 20 41.48 -3.68 -3.06
C LEU A 20 40.44 -4.28 -2.11
N SER A 21 40.94 -5.01 -1.12
CA SER A 21 40.16 -5.53 0.00
C SER A 21 39.45 -4.39 0.73
N SER A 22 38.14 -4.21 0.51
CA SER A 22 37.33 -3.25 1.28
C SER A 22 37.44 -3.57 2.78
N LYS A 23 38.04 -2.65 3.52
CA LYS A 23 38.26 -2.74 4.96
C LYS A 23 37.71 -1.48 5.60
N ARG A 24 36.51 -1.61 6.18
CA ARG A 24 35.96 -0.61 7.09
C ARG A 24 36.93 -0.38 8.26
N LYS A 25 37.18 0.88 8.59
CA LYS A 25 37.81 1.29 9.86
C LYS A 25 36.71 1.69 10.84
N PHE A 26 36.97 1.63 12.13
CA PHE A 26 36.00 2.11 13.14
C PHE A 26 35.94 3.63 13.29
N ASP A 27 36.85 4.36 12.65
CA ASP A 27 37.16 5.78 12.90
C ASP A 27 35.98 6.76 12.62
N ASP A 28 34.86 6.28 12.07
CA ASP A 28 33.59 7.02 11.91
C ASP A 28 32.70 7.01 13.18
N TYR A 29 33.01 6.22 14.21
CA TYR A 29 32.03 5.82 15.22
C TYR A 29 32.14 6.46 16.63
N ALA A 30 33.25 7.10 17.01
CA ALA A 30 33.33 7.77 18.32
C ALA A 30 32.28 8.90 18.53
N PHE A 31 31.51 8.82 19.63
CA PHE A 31 30.76 9.92 20.21
C PHE A 31 31.51 10.44 21.46
N SER A 32 31.68 11.75 21.60
CA SER A 32 32.09 12.39 22.85
C SER A 32 30.87 12.98 23.56
N PHE A 33 30.58 12.50 24.77
CA PHE A 33 29.62 13.15 25.68
C PHE A 33 30.40 14.03 26.65
N ASP A 34 30.27 15.35 26.49
CA ASP A 34 30.66 16.31 27.51
C ASP A 34 29.42 16.65 28.36
N GLU A 35 29.39 16.16 29.60
CA GLU A 35 28.63 16.77 30.69
C GLU A 35 29.64 17.37 31.68
N GLU A 36 29.56 18.69 31.89
CA GLU A 36 30.16 19.37 33.04
C GLU A 36 29.37 18.96 34.30
N ASP A 37 29.89 18.85 35.53
CA ASP A 37 31.16 19.33 36.10
C ASP A 37 31.50 18.51 37.39
N PRO A 38 32.53 18.85 38.19
CA PRO A 38 33.94 18.53 38.00
C PRO A 38 34.44 17.39 38.91
N LEU A 39 35.37 16.57 38.40
CA LEU A 39 36.34 15.85 39.25
C LEU A 39 37.76 15.98 38.68
N VAL A 40 38.70 16.42 39.53
CA VAL A 40 40.07 16.80 39.14
C VAL A 40 40.88 15.56 38.70
N PRO A 41 41.59 15.60 37.54
CA PRO A 41 42.42 14.49 37.09
C PRO A 41 43.63 14.28 38.00
N VAL A 42 43.62 13.19 38.78
CA VAL A 42 44.74 12.80 39.66
C VAL A 42 45.93 12.33 38.82
N ARG A 43 46.83 13.27 38.53
CA ARG A 43 48.09 13.05 37.81
C ARG A 43 49.05 12.24 38.68
N MET A 44 49.25 10.96 38.36
CA MET A 44 50.21 10.11 39.08
C MET A 44 51.60 10.74 39.07
N ARG A 45 52.17 10.95 40.26
CA ARG A 45 53.60 11.16 40.49
C ARG A 45 54.18 9.94 41.21
N LYS A 46 55.47 9.76 41.03
CA LYS A 46 56.29 8.65 41.52
C LYS A 46 57.02 9.08 42.81
N ASP A 47 57.64 8.09 43.45
CA ASP A 47 58.76 8.20 44.41
C ASP A 47 58.45 8.38 45.91
N ASP A 48 58.61 7.26 46.62
CA ASP A 48 59.46 7.04 47.81
C ASP A 48 59.10 7.60 49.21
N HIS A 49 59.76 7.01 50.20
CA HIS A 49 59.44 7.07 51.63
C HIS A 49 60.10 8.26 52.36
N THR A 50 59.41 8.88 53.34
CA THR A 50 59.79 8.77 54.79
C THR A 50 58.84 9.51 55.77
N HIS A 51 58.70 8.90 56.95
CA HIS A 51 58.42 9.39 58.32
C HIS A 51 57.72 10.73 58.70
N GLN A 52 56.92 10.59 59.79
CA GLN A 52 56.66 11.52 60.93
C GLN A 52 55.71 12.73 60.78
N GLY A 53 54.81 12.90 61.78
CA GLY A 53 54.31 14.23 62.18
C GLY A 53 52.85 14.37 62.69
N ALA A 54 52.63 14.15 63.99
CA ALA A 54 51.63 14.78 64.89
C ALA A 54 50.13 14.98 64.52
N TYR A 55 49.25 14.60 65.47
CA TYR A 55 47.88 15.12 65.72
C TYR A 55 47.95 16.50 66.47
N PRO A 56 46.88 17.17 67.01
CA PRO A 56 45.45 16.79 67.17
C PRO A 56 44.34 17.91 67.11
N ILE A 57 43.06 17.52 67.29
CA ILE A 57 41.98 18.25 68.08
C ILE A 57 41.39 19.57 67.48
N THR A 58 40.10 19.98 67.58
CA THR A 58 38.89 19.58 68.37
C THR A 58 37.54 20.02 67.74
N ALA A 59 36.42 19.38 68.14
CA ALA A 59 35.06 19.94 68.38
C ALA A 59 34.27 20.57 67.18
N VAL A 60 32.94 20.81 67.20
CA VAL A 60 31.94 21.07 68.28
C VAL A 60 30.58 20.33 68.04
N HIS A 61 29.77 20.14 69.10
CA HIS A 61 28.45 19.48 69.13
C HIS A 61 27.25 20.39 68.78
N HIS A 62 26.08 19.80 68.43
CA HIS A 62 24.80 19.77 69.21
C HIS A 62 23.67 19.14 68.34
N SER A 63 22.83 18.17 68.78
CA SER A 63 21.74 18.18 69.79
C SER A 63 20.39 18.70 69.20
N SER A 64 19.18 18.13 69.38
CA SER A 64 18.72 16.85 69.98
C SER A 64 17.17 16.63 69.92
N LYS A 65 16.72 15.35 70.00
CA LYS A 65 15.43 14.81 70.56
C LYS A 65 14.05 14.99 69.86
N ALA A 66 13.49 13.82 69.50
CA ALA A 66 12.14 13.20 69.73
C ALA A 66 11.12 13.88 70.70
N PRO A 67 9.80 13.46 70.81
CA PRO A 67 9.27 12.09 70.59
C PRO A 67 7.81 11.87 70.06
N ALA A 68 7.44 10.58 70.05
CA ALA A 68 6.31 9.87 69.45
C ALA A 68 4.88 10.02 70.05
N SER A 69 3.87 9.57 69.28
CA SER A 69 2.64 8.85 69.71
C SER A 69 1.83 8.35 68.49
N SER A 70 0.91 7.35 68.52
CA SER A 70 0.83 6.05 69.25
C SER A 70 -0.46 5.27 68.86
N PHE A 71 -0.44 3.92 68.87
CA PHE A 71 -1.61 2.99 68.76
C PHE A 71 -2.42 3.00 67.42
N THR A 72 -3.16 2.00 66.91
CA THR A 72 -3.36 0.52 67.02
C THR A 72 -4.34 0.12 65.88
N ALA A 73 -4.50 -1.09 65.33
CA ALA A 73 -3.84 -2.43 65.33
C ALA A 73 -4.37 -3.17 64.05
N SER A 74 -4.42 -4.50 63.81
CA SER A 74 -4.07 -5.71 64.58
C SER A 74 -3.84 -6.93 63.64
N LEU A 75 -2.78 -7.73 63.93
CA LEU A 75 -2.73 -9.21 63.94
C LEU A 75 -3.00 -9.98 62.60
N VAL A 76 -2.46 -11.19 62.35
CA VAL A 76 -2.29 -12.36 63.24
C VAL A 76 -0.93 -13.07 63.09
N ASP A 77 -0.45 -13.66 64.20
CA ASP A 77 0.81 -14.39 64.39
C ASP A 77 0.61 -15.59 65.36
N SER A 78 1.45 -16.64 65.46
CA SER A 78 2.40 -17.27 64.51
C SER A 78 3.02 -18.56 65.11
N LEU A 79 3.36 -19.55 64.28
CA LEU A 79 4.29 -20.69 64.58
C LEU A 79 3.85 -21.68 65.70
N PRO A 80 4.61 -22.76 66.09
CA PRO A 80 5.99 -23.16 65.69
C PRO A 80 6.25 -24.64 65.29
N SER A 81 7.48 -24.90 64.78
CA SER A 81 8.23 -26.19 64.72
C SER A 81 7.69 -27.34 63.82
N SER A 82 8.50 -28.16 63.13
CA SER A 82 9.90 -28.59 63.39
C SER A 82 10.70 -29.06 62.12
N SER A 83 12.04 -29.06 62.26
CA SER A 83 13.06 -29.93 61.60
C SER A 83 13.18 -30.07 60.06
N ASP A 84 14.31 -29.54 59.56
CA ASP A 84 15.34 -30.25 58.77
C ASP A 84 15.12 -30.64 57.28
N VAL A 85 15.47 -29.70 56.38
CA VAL A 85 16.16 -30.00 55.09
C VAL A 85 17.21 -28.89 54.85
N PRO A 86 18.47 -29.20 54.48
CA PRO A 86 19.50 -28.16 54.29
C PRO A 86 19.30 -27.36 53.00
N SER A 87 18.80 -26.14 53.12
CA SER A 87 18.78 -25.18 52.01
C SER A 87 20.21 -24.68 51.71
N SER A 88 20.78 -25.10 50.58
CA SER A 88 21.99 -24.48 50.04
C SER A 88 21.66 -23.07 49.53
N SER A 89 21.63 -22.10 50.45
CA SER A 89 21.40 -20.69 50.14
C SER A 89 22.61 -20.11 49.43
N SER A 90 22.77 -20.42 48.14
CA SER A 90 23.59 -19.65 47.23
C SER A 90 23.00 -18.26 47.14
N SER A 91 23.46 -17.36 48.02
CA SER A 91 23.20 -15.93 47.94
C SER A 91 23.76 -15.46 46.60
N CYS A 92 22.91 -15.39 45.57
CA CYS A 92 23.29 -14.92 44.26
C CYS A 92 23.51 -13.41 44.34
N SER A 93 24.69 -13.02 44.82
CA SER A 93 25.24 -11.71 44.57
C SER A 93 25.34 -11.57 43.05
N SER A 94 24.38 -10.86 42.45
CA SER A 94 24.46 -10.53 41.02
C SER A 94 25.79 -9.84 40.78
N SER A 95 26.72 -10.59 40.20
CA SER A 95 28.12 -10.22 40.08
C SER A 95 28.23 -9.22 38.94
N ARG A 96 27.96 -7.95 39.26
CA ARG A 96 28.10 -6.80 38.37
C ARG A 96 29.54 -6.75 37.87
N LEU A 97 29.76 -7.33 36.70
CA LEU A 97 31.03 -7.34 36.00
C LEU A 97 31.32 -5.94 35.49
N GLN A 98 32.56 -5.49 35.64
CA GLN A 98 33.10 -4.31 34.96
C GLN A 98 34.28 -4.76 34.10
N PHE A 99 34.23 -4.45 32.80
CA PHE A 99 35.27 -4.85 31.85
C PHE A 99 35.49 -3.81 30.76
N PHE A 100 36.57 -3.98 30.00
CA PHE A 100 37.06 -3.03 29.02
C PHE A 100 36.88 -3.59 27.61
N ILE A 101 36.31 -2.80 26.69
CA ILE A 101 36.27 -3.13 25.25
C ILE A 101 37.15 -2.13 24.50
N ARG A 102 38.23 -2.63 23.89
CA ARG A 102 39.13 -1.84 23.05
C ARG A 102 38.75 -1.95 21.58
N MET A 103 38.56 -0.81 20.93
CA MET A 103 38.25 -0.70 19.50
C MET A 103 39.55 -0.70 18.69
N ILE A 104 39.69 -1.60 17.71
CA ILE A 104 41.00 -1.87 17.08
C ILE A 104 41.49 -0.75 16.15
N SER A 105 40.62 0.03 15.49
CA SER A 105 41.06 1.09 14.57
C SER A 105 41.44 2.38 15.30
N GLU A 106 40.53 2.91 16.13
CA GLU A 106 40.75 4.14 16.91
C GLU A 106 41.73 3.95 18.08
N GLY A 107 41.88 2.71 18.59
CA GLY A 107 42.61 2.41 19.82
C GLY A 107 41.85 2.73 21.12
N ASN A 108 40.77 3.51 21.03
CA ASN A 108 39.84 3.87 22.11
C ASN A 108 39.35 2.65 22.90
N THR A 109 39.08 2.85 24.20
CA THR A 109 38.64 1.79 25.11
C THR A 109 37.44 2.28 25.93
N ILE A 110 36.30 1.58 25.82
CA ILE A 110 35.10 1.85 26.61
C ILE A 110 35.02 0.92 27.82
N VAL A 111 34.49 1.42 28.94
CA VAL A 111 34.20 0.64 30.15
C VAL A 111 32.74 0.21 30.11
N VAL A 112 32.47 -1.09 30.18
CA VAL A 112 31.11 -1.62 30.23
C VAL A 112 30.88 -2.33 31.55
N GLN A 113 29.71 -2.07 32.15
CA GLN A 113 29.20 -2.84 33.27
C GLN A 113 28.02 -3.72 32.81
N ALA A 114 27.96 -4.95 33.29
CA ALA A 114 26.96 -5.96 32.93
C ALA A 114 26.83 -7.01 34.03
N ASN A 115 25.78 -7.85 34.00
CA ASN A 115 25.71 -9.02 34.88
C ASN A 115 26.40 -10.22 34.21
N SER A 116 26.79 -11.21 35.02
CA SER A 116 27.32 -12.49 34.53
C SER A 116 26.31 -13.27 33.65
N GLU A 117 25.02 -13.09 33.91
CA GLU A 117 23.89 -13.65 33.15
C GLU A 117 23.53 -12.86 31.88
N ASP A 118 24.06 -11.64 31.68
CA ASP A 118 23.82 -10.87 30.45
C ASP A 118 24.34 -11.69 29.24
N THR A 119 23.64 -11.65 28.12
CA THR A 119 24.06 -12.34 26.88
C THR A 119 25.03 -11.50 26.06
N VAL A 120 25.85 -12.16 25.24
CA VAL A 120 26.66 -11.51 24.19
C VAL A 120 25.78 -10.69 23.23
N LYS A 121 24.50 -11.07 23.04
CA LYS A 121 23.50 -10.25 22.31
C LYS A 121 23.24 -8.91 23.01
N SER A 122 22.84 -8.93 24.27
CA SER A 122 22.61 -7.70 25.05
C SER A 122 23.87 -6.85 25.20
N LEU A 123 25.06 -7.46 25.19
CA LEU A 123 26.33 -6.74 25.16
C LEU A 123 26.56 -6.03 23.81
N HIS A 124 26.33 -6.71 22.68
CA HIS A 124 26.39 -6.08 21.35
C HIS A 124 25.39 -4.90 21.22
N GLU A 125 24.17 -5.06 21.75
CA GLU A 125 23.15 -4.00 21.78
C GLU A 125 23.60 -2.83 22.66
N ARG A 126 24.17 -3.08 23.85
CA ARG A 126 24.72 -2.05 24.74
C ARG A 126 25.90 -1.30 24.10
N ILE A 127 26.76 -1.99 23.35
CA ILE A 127 27.84 -1.36 22.55
C ILE A 127 27.26 -0.47 21.45
N GLN A 128 26.19 -0.89 20.77
CA GLN A 128 25.53 -0.04 19.76
C GLN A 128 24.97 1.25 20.38
N VAL A 129 24.40 1.19 21.59
CA VAL A 129 23.96 2.39 22.32
C VAL A 129 25.14 3.31 22.69
N MET A 130 26.27 2.74 23.11
CA MET A 130 27.45 3.52 23.54
C MET A 130 28.33 4.06 22.41
N THR A 131 28.28 3.46 21.21
CA THR A 131 29.22 3.76 20.09
C THR A 131 28.54 4.04 18.76
N GLY A 132 27.22 3.81 18.64
CA GLY A 132 26.51 3.85 17.36
C GLY A 132 26.85 2.72 16.38
N ILE A 133 27.89 1.91 16.62
CA ILE A 133 28.31 0.81 15.73
C ILE A 133 27.17 -0.22 15.66
N PRO A 134 26.56 -0.51 14.49
CA PRO A 134 25.41 -1.40 14.44
C PRO A 134 25.79 -2.84 14.83
N VAL A 135 24.94 -3.51 15.63
CA VAL A 135 25.13 -4.87 16.18
C VAL A 135 25.67 -5.90 15.16
N MET A 136 25.16 -5.84 13.92
CA MET A 136 25.50 -6.73 12.80
C MET A 136 26.90 -6.50 12.22
N GLU A 137 27.58 -5.41 12.58
CA GLU A 137 28.92 -5.04 12.11
C GLU A 137 30.01 -5.34 13.15
N GLN A 138 29.60 -5.47 14.41
CA GLN A 138 30.44 -5.76 15.56
C GLN A 138 30.90 -7.22 15.59
N ARG A 139 32.15 -7.45 16.00
CA ARG A 139 32.67 -8.77 16.39
C ARG A 139 33.47 -8.62 17.69
N LEU A 140 33.00 -9.23 18.76
CA LEU A 140 33.73 -9.26 20.04
C LEU A 140 34.69 -10.45 20.06
N ILE A 141 35.93 -10.19 20.46
CA ILE A 141 36.98 -11.19 20.63
C ILE A 141 37.51 -11.12 22.07
N TYR A 142 37.55 -12.27 22.74
CA TYR A 142 38.13 -12.43 24.08
C TYR A 142 39.06 -13.64 24.10
N ARG A 143 40.27 -13.49 24.68
CA ARG A 143 41.32 -14.55 24.73
C ARG A 143 41.56 -15.24 23.37
N GLY A 144 41.49 -14.47 22.27
CA GLY A 144 41.67 -14.96 20.89
C GLY A 144 40.46 -15.68 20.27
N LYS A 145 39.35 -15.86 21.01
CA LYS A 145 38.11 -16.48 20.51
C LYS A 145 37.07 -15.40 20.19
N GLN A 146 36.36 -15.56 19.07
CA GLN A 146 35.15 -14.77 18.79
C GLN A 146 34.01 -15.25 19.69
N LEU A 147 33.36 -14.32 20.39
CA LEU A 147 32.18 -14.60 21.21
C LEU A 147 30.96 -14.92 20.33
N GLN A 148 30.10 -15.82 20.78
CA GLN A 148 28.89 -16.23 20.05
C GLN A 148 27.64 -15.63 20.68
N TRP A 149 26.65 -15.26 19.85
CA TRP A 149 25.50 -14.46 20.28
C TRP A 149 24.65 -15.07 21.41
N GLU A 150 24.59 -16.40 21.46
CA GLU A 150 23.77 -17.20 22.36
C GLU A 150 24.43 -17.47 23.73
N GLN A 151 25.70 -17.08 23.92
CA GLN A 151 26.44 -17.28 25.16
C GLN A 151 26.16 -16.17 26.18
N SER A 152 26.15 -16.51 27.47
CA SER A 152 26.23 -15.55 28.57
C SER A 152 27.67 -15.06 28.79
N LEU A 153 27.85 -13.94 29.51
CA LEU A 153 29.19 -13.49 29.87
C LEU A 153 29.92 -14.51 30.77
N ALA A 154 29.18 -15.28 31.57
CA ALA A 154 29.68 -16.41 32.34
C ALA A 154 30.22 -17.55 31.45
N ASP A 155 29.47 -17.96 30.41
CA ASP A 155 29.92 -18.99 29.45
C ASP A 155 31.20 -18.55 28.71
N CYS A 156 31.27 -17.26 28.36
CA CYS A 156 32.47 -16.65 27.78
C CYS A 156 33.65 -16.54 28.76
N SER A 157 33.47 -16.90 30.05
CA SER A 157 34.44 -16.75 31.14
C SER A 157 34.96 -15.31 31.29
N ILE A 158 34.09 -14.32 31.08
CA ILE A 158 34.39 -12.90 31.27
C ILE A 158 34.36 -12.61 32.77
N GLN A 159 35.36 -11.86 33.22
CA GLN A 159 35.59 -11.52 34.63
C GLN A 159 35.72 -10.00 34.77
N ASN A 160 35.81 -9.50 36.00
CA ASN A 160 36.20 -8.12 36.24
C ASN A 160 37.56 -7.81 35.58
N ASP A 161 37.68 -6.58 35.10
CA ASP A 161 38.86 -6.01 34.43
C ASP A 161 39.31 -6.77 33.16
N ALA A 162 38.44 -7.61 32.59
CA ALA A 162 38.69 -8.31 31.35
C ALA A 162 38.86 -7.34 30.15
N GLY A 163 39.91 -7.55 29.35
CA GLY A 163 40.12 -6.85 28.08
C GLY A 163 39.52 -7.61 26.90
N LEU A 164 38.42 -7.09 26.34
CA LEU A 164 37.80 -7.53 25.09
C LEU A 164 38.28 -6.64 23.92
N GLN A 165 38.26 -7.19 22.71
CA GLN A 165 38.53 -6.46 21.47
C GLN A 165 37.28 -6.38 20.61
N LEU A 166 36.97 -5.18 20.11
CA LEU A 166 35.92 -4.96 19.11
C LEU A 166 36.56 -4.87 17.72
N VAL A 167 36.12 -5.75 16.81
CA VAL A 167 36.66 -5.92 15.46
C VAL A 167 35.54 -5.79 14.42
N GLY A 168 35.79 -5.10 13.31
CA GLY A 168 34.79 -4.91 12.26
C GLY A 168 34.60 -6.19 11.45
N ARG A 169 33.36 -6.55 11.14
CA ARG A 169 33.10 -7.65 10.19
C ARG A 169 33.45 -7.22 8.78
N MET A 170 34.59 -7.68 8.27
CA MET A 170 34.86 -7.67 6.82
C MET A 170 33.74 -8.41 6.10
N ARG A 171 33.11 -7.76 5.11
CA ARG A 171 32.17 -8.36 4.17
C ARG A 171 32.89 -8.59 2.85
N SER A 172 33.04 -9.85 2.44
CA SER A 172 33.15 -10.15 1.01
C SER A 172 31.80 -9.82 0.38
N THR A 173 31.78 -9.00 -0.66
CA THR A 173 30.56 -8.59 -1.34
C THR A 173 30.85 -8.39 -2.82
N ASP A 174 29.94 -8.88 -3.66
CA ASP A 174 30.05 -8.82 -5.11
C ASP A 174 29.73 -7.41 -5.65
N HIS A 175 29.11 -6.55 -4.83
CA HIS A 175 28.74 -5.16 -5.17
C HIS A 175 29.39 -4.13 -4.23
N PRO A 176 30.73 -3.99 -4.23
CA PRO A 176 31.45 -3.12 -3.28
C PRO A 176 31.14 -1.63 -3.46
N GLN A 177 30.83 -1.18 -4.68
CA GLN A 177 30.46 0.22 -4.96
C GLN A 177 29.14 0.62 -4.27
N THR A 178 28.19 -0.31 -4.21
CA THR A 178 26.88 -0.10 -3.57
C THR A 178 27.01 -0.06 -2.05
N TRP A 179 27.85 -0.92 -1.47
CA TRP A 179 28.20 -0.83 -0.05
C TRP A 179 28.91 0.48 0.29
N GLN A 180 29.86 0.94 -0.53
CA GLN A 180 30.52 2.24 -0.32
C GLN A 180 29.51 3.39 -0.30
N ALA A 181 28.62 3.47 -1.30
CA ALA A 181 27.60 4.52 -1.36
C ALA A 181 26.61 4.49 -0.18
N MET A 182 26.39 3.33 0.46
CA MET A 182 25.59 3.20 1.68
C MET A 182 26.37 3.58 2.95
N ASP A 183 27.60 3.10 3.10
CA ASP A 183 28.48 3.44 4.23
C ASP A 183 28.78 4.95 4.25
N ASP A 184 29.06 5.57 3.09
CA ASP A 184 29.26 7.02 2.94
C ASP A 184 28.03 7.81 3.42
N MET A 185 26.83 7.38 3.00
CA MET A 185 25.57 7.99 3.40
C MET A 185 25.32 7.84 4.90
N ILE A 186 25.57 6.65 5.45
CA ILE A 186 25.36 6.36 6.87
C ILE A 186 26.36 7.13 7.74
N SER A 187 27.63 7.27 7.34
CA SER A 187 28.60 8.14 8.02
C SER A 187 28.09 9.58 8.10
N VAL A 188 27.63 10.17 6.99
CA VAL A 188 27.04 11.53 7.00
C VAL A 188 25.81 11.63 7.91
N ILE A 189 24.93 10.61 7.91
CA ILE A 189 23.76 10.56 8.81
C ILE A 189 24.18 10.49 10.28
N CYS A 190 25.11 9.60 10.65
CA CYS A 190 25.60 9.45 12.02
C CYS A 190 26.23 10.75 12.53
N ARG A 191 27.04 11.43 11.70
CA ARG A 191 27.66 12.72 12.00
C ARG A 191 26.63 13.83 12.24
N LEU A 192 25.58 13.92 11.42
CA LEU A 192 24.46 14.83 11.66
C LEU A 192 23.73 14.55 12.97
N CYS A 193 23.57 13.27 13.34
CA CYS A 193 23.00 12.87 14.63
C CYS A 193 23.93 13.16 15.82
N ARG A 194 25.24 13.37 15.61
CA ARG A 194 26.16 13.93 16.63
C ARG A 194 26.03 15.46 16.80
N GLY A 195 25.26 16.12 15.94
CA GLY A 195 25.20 17.58 15.86
C GLY A 195 26.27 18.22 14.99
N GLU A 196 27.11 17.44 14.29
CA GLU A 196 28.06 18.00 13.34
C GLU A 196 27.34 18.68 12.15
N THR A 197 27.94 19.75 11.63
CA THR A 197 27.47 20.44 10.43
C THR A 197 28.45 20.24 9.26
N PRO A 198 28.43 19.08 8.57
CA PRO A 198 29.20 18.90 7.34
C PRO A 198 28.70 19.82 6.22
N SER A 199 29.47 19.98 5.15
CA SER A 199 29.08 20.83 4.02
C SER A 199 27.97 20.18 3.19
N SER A 200 26.83 20.86 3.06
CA SER A 200 25.67 20.45 2.23
C SER A 200 25.13 19.01 2.47
N PRO A 201 24.78 18.62 3.71
CA PRO A 201 24.40 17.25 4.07
C PRO A 201 23.25 16.67 3.23
N THR A 202 22.16 17.42 3.08
CA THR A 202 20.99 16.99 2.29
C THR A 202 21.35 16.73 0.83
N LYS A 203 22.31 17.48 0.29
CA LYS A 203 22.81 17.24 -1.06
C LYS A 203 23.64 15.95 -1.10
N HIS A 204 24.58 15.77 -0.18
CA HIS A 204 25.43 14.57 -0.13
C HIS A 204 24.60 13.28 0.04
N ILE A 205 23.58 13.28 0.91
CA ILE A 205 22.69 12.14 1.09
C ILE A 205 21.87 11.88 -0.18
N LYS A 206 21.32 12.92 -0.82
CA LYS A 206 20.62 12.77 -2.13
C LYS A 206 21.54 12.32 -3.25
N ASP A 207 22.79 12.77 -3.29
CA ASP A 207 23.81 12.38 -4.26
C ASP A 207 24.17 10.88 -4.07
N CYS A 208 24.37 10.41 -2.84
CA CYS A 208 24.55 8.98 -2.51
C CYS A 208 23.34 8.11 -2.91
N LEU A 209 22.13 8.55 -2.57
CA LEU A 209 20.88 7.86 -2.93
C LEU A 209 20.69 7.80 -4.45
N THR A 210 20.98 8.89 -5.17
CA THR A 210 20.89 8.92 -6.64
C THR A 210 21.93 7.98 -7.24
N ASN A 211 23.18 8.00 -6.75
CA ASN A 211 24.21 7.07 -7.17
C ASN A 211 23.75 5.61 -7.02
N PHE A 212 23.24 5.24 -5.84
CA PHE A 212 22.66 3.92 -5.56
C PHE A 212 21.59 3.51 -6.60
N PHE A 213 20.60 4.36 -6.86
CA PHE A 213 19.56 4.09 -7.87
C PHE A 213 20.08 4.06 -9.31
N THR A 214 21.25 4.63 -9.61
CA THR A 214 21.90 4.47 -10.92
C THR A 214 22.91 3.31 -11.00
N ILE A 215 23.30 2.68 -9.89
CA ILE A 215 24.13 1.47 -9.89
C ILE A 215 23.23 0.24 -10.07
N ALA A 216 22.17 0.14 -9.27
CA ALA A 216 21.30 -1.03 -9.21
C ALA A 216 20.74 -1.55 -10.56
N PRO A 217 20.42 -0.72 -11.57
CA PRO A 217 19.90 -1.20 -12.86
C PRO A 217 20.96 -1.31 -13.99
N LYS A 218 22.25 -1.05 -13.71
CA LYS A 218 23.34 -1.16 -14.71
C LYS A 218 24.08 -2.49 -14.66
N ASP A 219 24.11 -3.10 -13.49
CA ASP A 219 24.71 -4.41 -13.25
C ASP A 219 23.75 -5.49 -13.81
N ASN A 220 24.28 -6.57 -14.40
CA ASN A 220 23.49 -7.48 -15.26
C ASN A 220 22.18 -7.96 -14.59
N ASN A 221 21.04 -7.90 -15.31
CA ASN A 221 19.64 -8.03 -14.82
C ASN A 221 19.39 -8.83 -13.52
N ASP A 222 20.03 -9.98 -13.32
CA ASP A 222 19.88 -10.84 -12.14
C ASP A 222 20.41 -10.21 -10.83
N SER A 223 21.26 -9.17 -10.89
CA SER A 223 21.90 -8.55 -9.71
C SER A 223 21.17 -7.32 -9.14
N GLY A 224 20.26 -6.69 -9.89
CA GLY A 224 19.42 -5.58 -9.40
C GLY A 224 18.75 -5.83 -8.04
N PRO A 225 18.18 -7.03 -7.79
CA PRO A 225 17.66 -7.42 -6.47
C PRO A 225 18.70 -7.41 -5.34
N ALA A 226 19.95 -7.78 -5.61
CA ALA A 226 21.02 -7.81 -4.62
C ALA A 226 21.40 -6.39 -4.16
N HIS A 227 21.46 -5.42 -5.09
CA HIS A 227 21.64 -4.01 -4.73
C HIS A 227 20.53 -3.48 -3.81
N LEU A 228 19.27 -3.85 -4.07
CA LEU A 228 18.14 -3.46 -3.22
C LEU A 228 18.18 -4.14 -1.84
N GLN A 229 18.65 -5.38 -1.76
CA GLN A 229 18.90 -6.05 -0.47
C GLN A 229 20.04 -5.38 0.33
N ILE A 230 21.06 -4.80 -0.32
CA ILE A 230 22.13 -4.05 0.36
C ILE A 230 21.58 -2.82 1.10
N PHE A 231 20.56 -2.13 0.55
CA PHE A 231 19.89 -1.00 1.23
C PHE A 231 19.24 -1.42 2.56
N MET A 232 18.66 -2.62 2.62
CA MET A 232 18.12 -3.19 3.86
C MET A 232 19.25 -3.64 4.79
N ALA A 233 20.24 -4.36 4.27
CA ALA A 233 21.34 -4.93 5.05
C ALA A 233 22.30 -3.88 5.66
N SER A 234 22.38 -2.68 5.07
CA SER A 234 23.14 -1.55 5.62
C SER A 234 22.41 -0.83 6.77
N SER A 235 21.13 -1.14 7.03
CA SER A 235 20.26 -0.41 7.96
C SER A 235 19.93 1.04 7.53
N ALA A 236 20.08 1.38 6.25
CA ALA A 236 19.76 2.71 5.72
C ALA A 236 18.34 3.23 6.07
N PRO A 237 17.25 2.41 6.07
CA PRO A 237 15.94 2.87 6.52
C PRO A 237 15.95 3.36 7.98
N ALA A 238 16.58 2.60 8.87
CA ALA A 238 16.67 2.94 10.29
C ALA A 238 17.54 4.19 10.54
N ALA A 239 18.64 4.34 9.80
CA ALA A 239 19.48 5.54 9.87
C ALA A 239 18.72 6.81 9.42
N LEU A 240 18.01 6.73 8.29
CA LEU A 240 17.21 7.86 7.78
C LEU A 240 16.04 8.21 8.71
N VAL A 241 15.35 7.22 9.29
CA VAL A 241 14.30 7.48 10.29
C VAL A 241 14.88 8.06 11.59
N MET A 242 16.04 7.56 12.07
CA MET A 242 16.75 8.16 13.20
C MET A 242 17.08 9.65 12.95
N LEU A 243 17.49 10.01 11.73
CA LEU A 243 17.71 11.42 11.35
C LEU A 243 16.41 12.23 11.35
N TYR A 244 15.28 11.62 10.96
CA TYR A 244 13.95 12.25 11.01
C TYR A 244 13.47 12.52 12.45
N MET A 245 13.87 11.68 13.40
CA MET A 245 13.57 11.85 14.84
C MET A 245 14.58 12.74 15.57
N SER A 246 15.57 13.31 14.87
CA SER A 246 16.54 14.23 15.47
C SER A 246 15.83 15.52 15.96
N PRO A 247 16.12 16.00 17.19
CA PRO A 247 15.54 17.25 17.69
C PRO A 247 15.99 18.49 16.88
N ILE A 248 17.05 18.36 16.10
CA ILE A 248 17.54 19.41 15.20
C ILE A 248 16.61 19.49 13.98
N LYS A 249 15.77 20.54 13.90
CA LYS A 249 14.81 20.74 12.79
C LYS A 249 15.43 20.61 11.39
N LYS A 250 16.68 21.04 11.21
CA LYS A 250 17.43 20.88 9.94
C LYS A 250 17.67 19.41 9.58
N ASN A 251 17.95 18.56 10.58
CA ASN A 251 18.12 17.12 10.38
C ASN A 251 16.78 16.45 10.06
N LYS A 252 15.70 16.79 10.79
CA LYS A 252 14.35 16.31 10.45
C LYS A 252 13.95 16.65 9.01
N MET A 253 14.18 17.90 8.59
CA MET A 253 13.95 18.32 7.19
C MET A 253 14.85 17.58 6.20
N CYS A 254 16.15 17.38 6.51
CA CYS A 254 17.09 16.63 5.67
C CYS A 254 16.63 15.18 5.43
N ALA A 255 16.12 14.52 6.47
CA ALA A 255 15.59 13.17 6.39
C ALA A 255 14.28 13.09 5.60
N ASP A 256 13.35 14.04 5.80
CA ASP A 256 12.11 14.17 5.02
C ASP A 256 12.42 14.27 3.51
N ASP A 257 13.29 15.22 3.16
CA ASP A 257 13.79 15.47 1.81
C ASP A 257 14.40 14.21 1.17
N SER A 258 15.10 13.41 1.96
CA SER A 258 15.83 12.22 1.51
C SER A 258 14.92 11.00 1.36
N ILE A 259 13.96 10.80 2.28
CA ILE A 259 12.97 9.73 2.19
C ILE A 259 11.99 10.02 1.05
N ARG A 260 11.51 11.27 0.87
CA ARG A 260 10.69 11.64 -0.30
C ARG A 260 11.47 11.53 -1.62
N HIS A 261 12.79 11.73 -1.61
CA HIS A 261 13.64 11.44 -2.78
C HIS A 261 13.64 9.94 -3.11
N ILE A 262 13.78 9.05 -2.12
CA ILE A 262 13.62 7.59 -2.32
C ILE A 262 12.24 7.27 -2.92
N LEU A 263 11.16 7.83 -2.37
CA LEU A 263 9.79 7.66 -2.88
C LEU A 263 9.59 8.13 -4.33
N THR A 264 10.48 9.01 -4.81
CA THR A 264 10.49 9.49 -6.20
C THR A 264 11.36 8.59 -7.09
N GLN A 265 12.60 8.30 -6.67
CA GLN A 265 13.58 7.57 -7.46
C GLN A 265 13.15 6.13 -7.79
N TYR A 266 12.47 5.42 -6.88
CA TYR A 266 12.00 4.05 -7.18
C TYR A 266 10.98 4.02 -8.33
N ARG A 267 10.27 5.12 -8.61
CA ARG A 267 9.30 5.21 -9.70
C ARG A 267 9.93 5.66 -11.02
N SER A 268 10.89 6.58 -10.98
CA SER A 268 11.44 7.26 -12.16
C SER A 268 12.76 6.68 -12.67
N ALA A 269 13.66 6.25 -11.79
CA ALA A 269 14.99 5.76 -12.15
C ALA A 269 15.06 4.23 -12.26
N LEU A 270 14.22 3.52 -11.52
CA LEU A 270 14.28 2.06 -11.41
C LEU A 270 13.36 1.36 -12.44
N PRO A 271 13.82 0.32 -13.15
CA PRO A 271 12.97 -0.49 -14.04
C PRO A 271 11.80 -1.17 -13.32
N LYS A 272 10.63 -1.25 -13.99
CA LYS A 272 9.38 -1.83 -13.43
C LYS A 272 9.55 -3.23 -12.81
N HIS A 273 10.41 -4.08 -13.37
CA HIS A 273 10.63 -5.44 -12.84
C HIS A 273 11.33 -5.47 -11.48
N LEU A 274 12.02 -4.39 -11.07
CA LEU A 274 12.64 -4.25 -9.76
C LEU A 274 11.73 -3.58 -8.72
N HIS A 275 10.57 -3.02 -9.12
CA HIS A 275 9.68 -2.26 -8.21
C HIS A 275 9.15 -3.11 -7.05
N SER A 276 8.89 -4.40 -7.29
CA SER A 276 8.49 -5.37 -6.25
C SER A 276 9.53 -5.51 -5.13
N TYR A 277 10.81 -5.44 -5.46
CA TYR A 277 11.93 -5.52 -4.50
C TYR A 277 12.09 -4.24 -3.67
N CYS A 278 11.40 -3.15 -4.00
CA CYS A 278 11.32 -1.95 -3.15
C CYS A 278 10.22 -2.03 -2.09
N ALA A 279 9.21 -2.91 -2.24
CA ALA A 279 8.12 -3.03 -1.26
C ALA A 279 8.59 -3.36 0.18
N PRO A 280 9.62 -4.20 0.40
CA PRO A 280 10.21 -4.40 1.74
C PRO A 280 10.84 -3.14 2.34
N ILE A 281 11.48 -2.31 1.51
CA ILE A 281 12.11 -1.06 1.95
C ILE A 281 11.04 -0.07 2.40
N LEU A 282 9.96 0.07 1.63
CA LEU A 282 8.84 0.95 1.99
C LEU A 282 8.07 0.43 3.22
N LEU A 283 7.91 -0.89 3.34
CA LEU A 283 7.33 -1.51 4.54
C LEU A 283 8.16 -1.20 5.80
N GLU A 284 9.49 -1.27 5.72
CA GLU A 284 10.33 -0.95 6.88
C GLU A 284 10.26 0.54 7.25
N PHE A 285 10.26 1.46 6.28
CA PHE A 285 9.95 2.87 6.56
C PHE A 285 8.59 3.05 7.25
N CYS A 286 7.53 2.36 6.79
CA CYS A 286 6.23 2.41 7.44
C CYS A 286 6.27 1.86 8.88
N LYS A 287 6.88 0.69 9.10
CA LYS A 287 7.05 0.05 10.42
C LYS A 287 7.83 0.90 11.42
N LEU A 288 8.82 1.65 10.94
CA LEU A 288 9.66 2.51 11.77
C LEU A 288 8.97 3.84 12.10
N LEU A 289 8.43 4.55 11.10
CA LEU A 289 7.77 5.85 11.31
C LEU A 289 6.51 5.71 12.21
N ARG A 290 5.69 4.69 11.97
CA ARG A 290 4.46 4.38 12.73
C ARG A 290 4.66 4.20 14.23
N LYS A 291 5.87 3.84 14.68
CA LYS A 291 6.20 3.64 16.10
C LYS A 291 6.51 4.93 16.84
N VAL A 292 6.75 6.04 16.13
CA VAL A 292 7.36 7.24 16.72
C VAL A 292 6.56 8.52 16.45
N VAL A 293 5.72 8.57 15.42
CA VAL A 293 4.90 9.75 15.12
C VAL A 293 3.47 9.37 14.74
N ASN A 294 2.49 9.98 15.42
CA ASN A 294 1.08 9.89 15.06
C ASN A 294 0.76 10.93 13.99
N GLU A 295 -0.01 10.55 12.95
CA GLU A 295 -0.49 11.44 11.87
C GLU A 295 0.61 12.29 11.19
N ASP A 296 1.69 11.63 10.73
CA ASP A 296 2.82 12.28 10.06
C ASP A 296 2.78 12.15 8.52
N SER A 297 2.90 13.28 7.81
CA SER A 297 2.78 13.34 6.34
C SER A 297 3.90 12.61 5.56
N LEU A 298 4.99 12.23 6.22
CA LEU A 298 6.01 11.36 5.64
C LEU A 298 5.60 9.89 5.76
N TYR A 299 5.03 9.50 6.90
CA TYR A 299 4.46 8.18 7.11
C TYR A 299 3.31 7.91 6.12
N GLU A 300 2.39 8.86 5.94
CA GLU A 300 1.33 8.75 4.94
C GLU A 300 1.88 8.60 3.51
N ALA A 301 2.92 9.38 3.16
CA ALA A 301 3.55 9.27 1.84
C ALA A 301 4.23 7.89 1.62
N CYS A 302 4.89 7.34 2.65
CA CYS A 302 5.44 5.98 2.60
C CYS A 302 4.34 4.91 2.50
N ARG A 303 3.25 5.06 3.27
CA ARG A 303 2.07 4.18 3.28
C ARG A 303 1.40 4.12 1.90
N SER A 304 1.10 5.27 1.30
CA SER A 304 0.55 5.34 -0.06
C SER A 304 1.51 4.81 -1.14
N ALA A 305 2.82 5.03 -0.97
CA ALA A 305 3.82 4.50 -1.89
C ALA A 305 3.93 2.96 -1.85
N LEU A 306 3.77 2.36 -0.66
CA LEU A 306 3.67 0.92 -0.48
C LEU A 306 2.35 0.37 -1.04
N GLY A 307 1.21 1.04 -0.82
CA GLY A 307 -0.09 0.67 -1.39
C GLY A 307 -0.06 0.52 -2.91
N MET A 308 0.45 1.53 -3.63
CA MET A 308 0.60 1.49 -5.09
C MET A 308 1.54 0.36 -5.58
N LEU A 309 2.55 -0.05 -4.79
CA LEU A 309 3.35 -1.23 -5.11
C LEU A 309 2.55 -2.53 -4.95
N LEU A 310 1.70 -2.65 -3.92
CA LEU A 310 0.87 -3.83 -3.71
C LEU A 310 -0.19 -4.00 -4.81
N GLU A 311 -0.83 -2.91 -5.25
CA GLU A 311 -1.79 -2.93 -6.37
C GLU A 311 -1.14 -3.37 -7.69
N SER A 312 0.01 -2.79 -8.02
CA SER A 312 0.72 -3.11 -9.27
C SER A 312 1.26 -4.55 -9.30
N VAL A 313 1.71 -5.09 -8.17
CA VAL A 313 2.11 -6.51 -8.06
C VAL A 313 0.91 -7.44 -8.08
N GLY A 314 -0.16 -7.14 -7.34
CA GLY A 314 -1.35 -8.01 -7.19
C GLY A 314 -2.13 -8.26 -8.49
N THR A 315 -1.94 -7.41 -9.50
CA THR A 315 -2.54 -7.58 -10.84
C THR A 315 -1.85 -8.68 -11.67
N SER A 316 -0.64 -9.11 -11.30
CA SER A 316 0.22 -9.95 -12.17
C SER A 316 0.05 -11.46 -12.02
N ARG A 317 -0.28 -11.96 -10.82
CA ARG A 317 -0.64 -13.36 -10.51
C ARG A 317 -1.16 -13.49 -9.06
N GLY A 318 -1.80 -14.62 -8.76
CA GLY A 318 -2.11 -15.04 -7.39
C GLY A 318 -0.84 -15.13 -6.52
N LEU A 319 -1.04 -15.11 -5.20
CA LEU A 319 -0.07 -14.71 -4.17
C LEU A 319 1.37 -15.24 -4.29
N MET A 320 2.29 -14.38 -3.80
CA MET A 320 3.73 -14.58 -3.66
C MET A 320 4.49 -14.74 -4.98
N LEU A 321 5.19 -13.67 -5.39
CA LEU A 321 6.34 -13.77 -6.31
C LEU A 321 7.35 -14.77 -5.71
N PRO A 322 7.56 -15.97 -6.30
CA PRO A 322 8.41 -17.00 -5.69
C PRO A 322 9.90 -16.61 -5.63
N GLU A 323 10.26 -15.60 -6.44
CA GLU A 323 11.59 -15.00 -6.57
C GLU A 323 11.93 -14.09 -5.37
N VAL A 324 10.92 -13.49 -4.72
CA VAL A 324 11.10 -12.69 -3.50
C VAL A 324 10.90 -13.62 -2.30
N LYS A 325 12.00 -14.20 -1.79
CA LYS A 325 12.01 -15.11 -0.62
C LYS A 325 11.60 -14.43 0.69
N GLY A 326 10.30 -14.18 0.82
CA GLY A 326 9.67 -13.47 1.94
C GLY A 326 9.95 -11.97 1.93
N LEU A 327 9.08 -11.21 2.61
CA LEU A 327 9.35 -9.95 3.33
C LEU A 327 8.06 -9.18 3.71
N ILE A 328 6.90 -9.56 3.16
CA ILE A 328 5.59 -9.07 3.59
C ILE A 328 4.68 -10.26 3.92
N VAL A 329 4.40 -10.46 5.21
CA VAL A 329 3.45 -11.43 5.76
C VAL A 329 2.11 -10.73 6.02
N ILE A 330 1.00 -11.47 6.12
CA ILE A 330 -0.31 -10.91 6.55
C ILE A 330 -0.17 -10.06 7.83
N GLN A 331 0.64 -10.51 8.78
CA GLN A 331 0.94 -9.82 10.05
C GLN A 331 1.54 -8.42 9.86
N ASP A 332 2.21 -8.17 8.73
CA ASP A 332 2.77 -6.86 8.38
C ASP A 332 1.71 -5.94 7.73
N ILE A 333 0.75 -6.51 7.00
CA ILE A 333 -0.31 -5.76 6.29
C ILE A 333 -1.46 -5.37 7.23
N PHE A 334 -1.85 -6.31 8.08
CA PHE A 334 -3.00 -6.20 8.98
C PHE A 334 -3.06 -4.90 9.82
N PRO A 335 -1.95 -4.39 10.40
CA PRO A 335 -2.01 -3.17 11.21
C PRO A 335 -2.35 -1.91 10.41
N PHE A 336 -2.02 -1.86 9.10
CA PHE A 336 -2.41 -0.75 8.22
C PHE A 336 -3.91 -0.82 7.89
N VAL A 337 -4.46 -2.03 7.69
CA VAL A 337 -5.89 -2.21 7.45
C VAL A 337 -6.71 -1.82 8.69
N SER A 338 -6.23 -2.17 9.90
CA SER A 338 -6.80 -1.69 11.18
C SER A 338 -6.83 -0.18 11.25
N GLU A 339 -5.67 0.47 11.13
CA GLU A 339 -5.51 1.91 11.28
C GLU A 339 -6.33 2.72 10.28
N LEU A 340 -6.40 2.25 9.03
CA LEU A 340 -7.19 2.89 7.99
C LEU A 340 -8.70 2.64 8.18
N ALA A 341 -9.11 1.45 8.66
CA ALA A 341 -10.48 1.23 9.08
C ALA A 341 -10.85 2.18 10.24
N ASP A 342 -10.00 2.32 11.26
CA ASP A 342 -10.21 3.22 12.40
C ASP A 342 -10.30 4.70 11.96
N LYS A 343 -9.47 5.12 10.98
CA LYS A 343 -9.47 6.50 10.44
C LYS A 343 -10.72 6.76 9.59
N ILE A 344 -11.08 5.84 8.69
CA ILE A 344 -12.32 5.92 7.89
C ILE A 344 -13.56 5.89 8.80
N SER A 345 -13.58 5.02 9.81
CA SER A 345 -14.65 4.88 10.80
C SER A 345 -14.92 6.18 11.56
N LYS A 346 -13.87 6.88 12.00
CA LYS A 346 -13.99 8.21 12.64
C LYS A 346 -14.43 9.29 11.66
N ASN A 347 -13.95 9.27 10.43
CA ASN A 347 -14.33 10.27 9.42
C ASN A 347 -15.83 10.14 9.06
N LEU A 348 -16.32 8.91 8.82
CA LEU A 348 -17.75 8.63 8.60
C LEU A 348 -18.62 9.11 9.78
N GLU A 349 -18.19 8.85 11.01
CA GLU A 349 -18.87 9.33 12.23
C GLU A 349 -18.89 10.86 12.31
N SER A 350 -17.76 11.54 12.08
CA SER A 350 -17.68 13.01 12.08
C SER A 350 -18.53 13.69 10.98
N SER A 351 -18.77 12.97 9.88
CA SER A 351 -19.64 13.36 8.77
C SER A 351 -21.14 13.26 9.14
N VAL A 352 -21.50 12.48 10.16
CA VAL A 352 -22.86 12.44 10.73
C VAL A 352 -23.10 13.61 11.69
N ASP A 353 -22.07 14.02 12.45
CA ASP A 353 -22.23 14.98 13.57
C ASP A 353 -22.03 16.46 13.23
N SER A 354 -21.35 16.82 12.13
CA SER A 354 -20.88 18.20 11.91
C SER A 354 -21.18 18.81 10.54
N THR A 355 -21.02 20.14 10.42
CA THR A 355 -21.00 20.90 9.15
C THR A 355 -19.58 21.38 8.79
N SER A 356 -18.57 20.83 9.46
CA SER A 356 -17.15 21.09 9.24
C SER A 356 -16.51 19.91 8.50
N SER A 357 -15.65 20.19 7.52
CA SER A 357 -15.11 19.21 6.57
C SER A 357 -14.28 18.09 7.20
N GLY A 358 -14.95 17.02 7.65
CA GLY A 358 -14.39 15.74 8.05
C GLY A 358 -14.33 14.75 6.89
N GLU A 359 -13.85 15.19 5.73
CA GLU A 359 -13.85 14.38 4.50
C GLU A 359 -13.02 13.08 4.70
N PRO A 360 -13.58 11.89 4.39
CA PRO A 360 -12.81 10.66 4.30
C PRO A 360 -11.75 10.82 3.21
N LEU A 361 -10.50 11.09 3.62
CA LEU A 361 -9.44 11.49 2.70
C LEU A 361 -9.24 10.44 1.61
N SER A 362 -9.32 10.83 0.33
CA SER A 362 -9.32 9.88 -0.78
C SER A 362 -8.05 8.99 -0.84
N SER A 363 -6.92 9.47 -0.31
CA SER A 363 -5.72 8.64 -0.14
C SER A 363 -5.89 7.53 0.89
N ASP A 364 -6.64 7.74 1.97
CA ASP A 364 -6.84 6.73 3.02
C ASP A 364 -7.82 5.64 2.57
N VAL A 365 -8.86 6.01 1.81
CA VAL A 365 -9.78 5.02 1.22
C VAL A 365 -9.10 4.20 0.12
N ARG A 366 -8.30 4.84 -0.74
CA ARG A 366 -7.46 4.14 -1.73
C ARG A 366 -6.44 3.22 -1.05
N ASP A 367 -5.70 3.72 -0.06
CA ASP A 367 -4.71 2.92 0.64
C ASP A 367 -5.38 1.74 1.39
N PHE A 368 -6.58 1.93 1.95
CA PHE A 368 -7.36 0.87 2.56
C PHE A 368 -7.68 -0.24 1.53
N THR A 369 -8.19 0.12 0.35
CA THR A 369 -8.34 -0.81 -0.79
C THR A 369 -7.03 -1.52 -1.13
N ALA A 370 -5.90 -0.80 -1.19
CA ALA A 370 -4.60 -1.35 -1.56
C ALA A 370 -4.04 -2.38 -0.54
N PHE A 371 -4.25 -2.18 0.76
CA PHE A 371 -3.84 -3.14 1.80
C PHE A 371 -4.89 -4.26 2.03
N LEU A 372 -6.19 -3.95 1.88
CA LEU A 372 -7.27 -4.92 2.04
C LEU A 372 -7.26 -5.99 0.95
N ASN A 373 -6.96 -5.65 -0.30
CA ASN A 373 -6.99 -6.60 -1.41
C ASN A 373 -6.04 -7.80 -1.21
N PRO A 374 -4.74 -7.62 -0.90
CA PRO A 374 -3.84 -8.73 -0.55
C PRO A 374 -4.30 -9.52 0.68
N LEU A 375 -4.81 -8.84 1.73
CA LEU A 375 -5.32 -9.49 2.93
C LEU A 375 -6.50 -10.42 2.59
N ARG A 376 -7.50 -9.91 1.85
CA ARG A 376 -8.67 -10.65 1.38
C ARG A 376 -8.26 -11.85 0.52
N SER A 377 -7.38 -11.66 -0.46
CA SER A 377 -6.88 -12.74 -1.31
C SER A 377 -6.18 -13.83 -0.51
N THR A 378 -5.41 -13.47 0.53
CA THR A 378 -4.70 -14.48 1.33
C THR A 378 -5.64 -15.25 2.27
N ILE A 379 -6.71 -14.60 2.77
CA ILE A 379 -7.79 -15.28 3.48
C ILE A 379 -8.53 -16.23 2.52
N LEU A 380 -8.86 -15.78 1.30
CA LEU A 380 -9.54 -16.59 0.29
C LEU A 380 -8.73 -17.85 -0.07
N GLU A 381 -7.44 -17.75 -0.37
CA GLU A 381 -6.60 -18.92 -0.71
C GLU A 381 -6.48 -19.91 0.45
N ARG A 382 -6.33 -19.42 1.70
CA ARG A 382 -6.15 -20.28 2.88
C ARG A 382 -7.46 -20.90 3.40
N VAL A 383 -8.60 -20.30 3.07
CA VAL A 383 -9.93 -20.70 3.57
C VAL A 383 -10.84 -21.21 2.44
N ALA A 384 -10.31 -21.38 1.21
CA ALA A 384 -11.05 -21.67 -0.02
C ALA A 384 -12.15 -22.75 0.07
N PHE A 385 -11.95 -23.81 0.87
CA PHE A 385 -12.89 -24.92 1.05
C PHE A 385 -13.89 -24.73 2.23
N ARG A 386 -13.91 -23.56 2.88
CA ARG A 386 -14.75 -23.21 4.05
C ARG A 386 -15.46 -21.85 3.91
N ILE A 387 -15.64 -21.34 2.69
CA ILE A 387 -16.38 -20.11 2.38
C ILE A 387 -17.86 -20.48 2.10
N PRO A 388 -18.87 -19.72 2.58
CA PRO A 388 -18.76 -18.54 3.44
C PRO A 388 -18.40 -18.90 4.89
N ILE A 389 -17.53 -18.09 5.49
CA ILE A 389 -16.96 -18.32 6.82
C ILE A 389 -18.04 -18.14 7.88
N SER A 390 -18.27 -19.17 8.69
CA SER A 390 -19.17 -19.06 9.84
C SER A 390 -18.50 -18.28 10.98
N VAL A 391 -19.14 -17.19 11.42
CA VAL A 391 -18.62 -16.19 12.37
C VAL A 391 -18.10 -16.80 13.69
N LYS A 392 -18.60 -17.99 14.09
CA LYS A 392 -18.09 -18.75 15.24
C LYS A 392 -16.91 -19.64 14.81
N TRP A 393 -15.77 -19.03 14.46
CA TRP A 393 -14.52 -19.74 14.16
C TRP A 393 -13.99 -20.43 15.43
N LYS A 394 -14.39 -21.68 15.66
CA LYS A 394 -14.03 -22.41 16.87
C LYS A 394 -12.51 -22.59 16.95
N LYS A 395 -11.90 -22.11 18.04
CA LYS A 395 -10.52 -22.41 18.49
C LYS A 395 -10.36 -23.92 18.79
N LYS A 396 -10.34 -24.75 17.74
CA LYS A 396 -10.15 -26.21 17.80
C LYS A 396 -9.01 -26.72 16.91
N ASP A 397 -8.69 -26.00 15.82
CA ASP A 397 -7.54 -26.29 14.97
C ASP A 397 -6.30 -25.58 15.55
N ASN A 398 -5.61 -26.20 16.51
CA ASN A 398 -4.40 -25.68 17.20
C ASN A 398 -3.16 -25.50 16.29
N SER A 399 -3.35 -25.48 14.96
CA SER A 399 -2.30 -25.51 13.94
C SER A 399 -2.14 -24.20 13.15
N ASN A 400 -2.99 -23.18 13.35
CA ASN A 400 -2.85 -21.86 12.69
C ASN A 400 -3.40 -20.69 13.56
N PRO A 401 -2.71 -20.29 14.65
CA PRO A 401 -3.16 -19.19 15.49
C PRO A 401 -3.35 -17.82 14.79
N PRO A 402 -2.41 -17.28 13.98
CA PRO A 402 -2.46 -15.87 13.56
C PRO A 402 -3.47 -15.56 12.45
N TYR A 403 -4.18 -16.57 11.93
CA TYR A 403 -5.18 -16.39 10.87
C TYR A 403 -6.59 -16.20 11.44
N GLY A 404 -6.90 -16.81 12.59
CA GLY A 404 -8.23 -16.68 13.21
C GLY A 404 -8.51 -15.25 13.65
N GLU A 405 -7.54 -14.62 14.31
CA GLU A 405 -7.62 -13.24 14.79
C GLU A 405 -7.80 -12.25 13.64
N ALA A 406 -7.11 -12.45 12.51
CA ALA A 406 -7.25 -11.60 11.32
C ALA A 406 -8.64 -11.71 10.66
N VAL A 407 -9.24 -12.91 10.68
CA VAL A 407 -10.59 -13.18 10.17
C VAL A 407 -11.67 -12.64 11.11
N GLU A 408 -11.54 -12.84 12.42
CA GLU A 408 -12.46 -12.25 13.42
C GLU A 408 -12.43 -10.71 13.36
N PHE A 409 -11.24 -10.11 13.26
CA PHE A 409 -11.09 -8.65 13.20
C PHE A 409 -11.58 -8.04 11.88
N LEU A 410 -11.35 -8.69 10.72
CA LEU A 410 -11.89 -8.20 9.45
C LEU A 410 -13.42 -8.25 9.42
N HIS A 411 -14.04 -9.21 10.11
CA HIS A 411 -15.48 -9.21 10.34
C HIS A 411 -15.92 -8.05 11.26
N THR A 412 -15.14 -7.71 12.30
CA THR A 412 -15.41 -6.53 13.14
C THR A 412 -15.35 -5.23 12.34
N ILE A 413 -14.32 -5.02 11.51
CA ILE A 413 -14.22 -3.86 10.59
C ILE A 413 -15.47 -3.77 9.70
N PHE A 414 -15.89 -4.89 9.10
CA PHE A 414 -17.06 -4.91 8.23
C PHE A 414 -18.33 -4.44 8.96
N ASN A 415 -18.58 -4.91 10.18
CA ASN A 415 -19.79 -4.54 10.93
C ASN A 415 -19.78 -3.07 11.37
N ASP A 416 -18.63 -2.55 11.84
CA ASP A 416 -18.50 -1.14 12.23
C ASP A 416 -18.67 -0.19 11.03
N LEU A 417 -17.87 -0.38 9.97
CA LEU A 417 -17.91 0.46 8.78
C LEU A 417 -19.25 0.37 8.05
N LEU A 418 -19.91 -0.80 8.03
CA LEU A 418 -21.24 -0.95 7.43
C LEU A 418 -22.32 -0.22 8.25
N GLY A 419 -22.29 -0.32 9.58
CA GLY A 419 -23.23 0.40 10.45
C GLY A 419 -23.07 1.92 10.34
N LYS A 420 -21.82 2.42 10.35
CA LYS A 420 -21.55 3.84 10.15
C LYS A 420 -21.93 4.32 8.75
N MET A 421 -21.68 3.51 7.72
CA MET A 421 -22.15 3.81 6.35
C MET A 421 -23.67 3.85 6.24
N GLU A 422 -24.45 3.07 7.02
CA GLU A 422 -25.91 3.26 7.04
C GLU A 422 -26.30 4.64 7.55
N ASN A 423 -25.69 5.11 8.65
CA ASN A 423 -25.95 6.45 9.19
C ASN A 423 -25.58 7.56 8.20
N CYS A 424 -24.45 7.42 7.50
CA CYS A 424 -24.07 8.33 6.40
C CYS A 424 -25.10 8.31 5.27
N LEU A 425 -25.60 7.14 4.88
CA LEU A 425 -26.64 7.01 3.83
C LEU A 425 -28.00 7.57 4.27
N ILE A 426 -28.37 7.49 5.56
CA ILE A 426 -29.56 8.16 6.11
C ILE A 426 -29.41 9.67 5.97
N ARG A 427 -28.27 10.24 6.42
CA ARG A 427 -28.01 11.69 6.32
C ARG A 427 -27.97 12.17 4.85
N VAL A 428 -27.55 11.33 3.90
CA VAL A 428 -27.69 11.65 2.45
C VAL A 428 -29.17 11.73 2.02
N GLU A 429 -30.03 10.84 2.51
CA GLU A 429 -31.48 10.85 2.23
C GLU A 429 -32.15 12.11 2.77
N GLU A 430 -31.86 12.46 4.03
CA GLU A 430 -32.36 13.66 4.70
C GLU A 430 -31.97 14.93 3.94
N ASN A 431 -30.69 15.09 3.58
CA ASN A 431 -30.21 16.23 2.82
C ASN A 431 -30.86 16.33 1.42
N LEU A 432 -31.08 15.20 0.73
CA LEU A 432 -31.80 15.18 -0.54
C LEU A 432 -33.24 15.71 -0.39
N THR A 433 -33.94 15.31 0.67
CA THR A 433 -35.31 15.83 0.93
C THR A 433 -35.31 17.31 1.32
N ALA A 434 -34.30 17.80 2.04
CA ALA A 434 -34.19 19.18 2.46
C ALA A 434 -33.89 20.16 1.31
N THR A 435 -33.12 19.74 0.30
CA THR A 435 -32.74 20.61 -0.85
C THR A 435 -33.88 20.97 -1.82
N GLY A 436 -35.10 20.49 -1.59
CA GLY A 436 -36.26 20.70 -2.48
C GLY A 436 -36.82 22.12 -2.59
N SER A 437 -36.21 23.13 -1.96
CA SER A 437 -36.77 24.50 -1.86
C SER A 437 -35.77 25.67 -2.05
N SER A 438 -34.51 25.43 -2.42
CA SER A 438 -33.54 26.51 -2.66
C SER A 438 -32.46 26.11 -3.67
N GLU A 439 -32.29 26.91 -4.72
CA GLU A 439 -31.22 26.75 -5.71
C GLU A 439 -29.85 27.04 -5.06
N GLY A 440 -28.86 26.16 -5.29
CA GLY A 440 -27.51 26.31 -4.77
C GLY A 440 -26.82 24.96 -4.53
N GLU A 441 -26.13 24.42 -5.53
CA GLU A 441 -25.46 23.11 -5.47
C GLU A 441 -24.14 23.13 -4.65
N TYR A 442 -24.23 23.46 -3.36
CA TYR A 442 -23.15 23.24 -2.39
C TYR A 442 -23.30 21.86 -1.71
N LEU A 443 -23.24 20.81 -2.52
CA LEU A 443 -23.23 19.41 -2.07
C LEU A 443 -21.78 18.93 -1.99
N SER A 444 -21.38 18.41 -0.82
CA SER A 444 -19.97 18.32 -0.44
C SER A 444 -19.17 17.20 -1.14
N SER A 445 -17.87 17.43 -1.27
CA SER A 445 -16.87 16.44 -1.72
C SER A 445 -16.80 15.20 -0.82
N GLU A 446 -17.20 15.36 0.44
CA GLU A 446 -17.22 14.36 1.53
C GLU A 446 -17.83 13.01 1.13
N TRP A 447 -18.88 13.01 0.30
CA TRP A 447 -19.59 11.78 -0.09
C TRP A 447 -18.93 11.04 -1.25
N SER A 448 -17.93 11.64 -1.91
CA SER A 448 -17.29 11.10 -3.12
C SER A 448 -16.64 9.73 -2.94
N GLN A 449 -16.23 9.39 -1.71
CA GLN A 449 -15.60 8.10 -1.40
C GLN A 449 -16.59 7.01 -0.98
N TYR A 450 -17.89 7.32 -0.77
CA TYR A 450 -18.85 6.35 -0.22
C TYR A 450 -19.04 5.13 -1.14
N LEU A 451 -19.02 5.33 -2.48
CA LEU A 451 -19.09 4.22 -3.45
C LEU A 451 -17.87 3.29 -3.37
N ALA A 452 -16.67 3.83 -3.10
CA ALA A 452 -15.45 3.04 -2.93
C ALA A 452 -15.47 2.24 -1.61
N ILE A 453 -15.89 2.86 -0.50
CA ILE A 453 -16.06 2.17 0.79
C ILE A 453 -17.11 1.05 0.66
N LEU A 454 -18.26 1.32 0.04
CA LEU A 454 -19.29 0.31 -0.22
C LEU A 454 -18.81 -0.84 -1.12
N LYS A 455 -17.95 -0.55 -2.10
CA LYS A 455 -17.33 -1.59 -2.95
C LYS A 455 -16.44 -2.54 -2.14
N GLU A 456 -15.63 -2.03 -1.22
CA GLU A 456 -14.83 -2.89 -0.35
C GLU A 456 -15.67 -3.64 0.69
N LEU A 457 -16.74 -3.02 1.22
CA LEU A 457 -17.68 -3.71 2.11
C LEU A 457 -18.39 -4.87 1.38
N ASN A 458 -18.76 -4.73 0.11
CA ASN A 458 -19.22 -5.84 -0.74
C ASN A 458 -18.12 -6.92 -0.93
N GLY A 459 -16.86 -6.49 -1.08
CA GLY A 459 -15.72 -7.40 -1.15
C GLY A 459 -15.48 -8.20 0.12
N ILE A 460 -15.74 -7.62 1.30
CA ILE A 460 -15.60 -8.30 2.60
C ILE A 460 -16.84 -9.15 2.92
N SER A 461 -18.06 -8.69 2.57
CA SER A 461 -19.31 -9.40 2.88
C SER A 461 -19.35 -10.80 2.28
N LYS A 462 -18.82 -10.96 1.06
CA LYS A 462 -18.67 -12.24 0.34
C LYS A 462 -17.74 -13.26 1.02
N LEU A 463 -17.04 -12.88 2.11
CA LEU A 463 -16.27 -13.81 2.95
C LEU A 463 -17.10 -14.53 4.02
N TYR A 464 -18.18 -13.91 4.55
CA TYR A 464 -18.81 -14.34 5.80
C TYR A 464 -20.27 -14.78 5.64
N GLN A 465 -20.66 -15.78 6.43
CA GLN A 465 -21.99 -16.37 6.38
C GLN A 465 -23.06 -15.37 6.85
N GLY A 466 -23.90 -14.90 5.92
CA GLY A 466 -24.98 -13.94 6.16
C GLY A 466 -24.60 -12.46 5.96
N ALA A 467 -23.31 -12.14 5.88
CA ALA A 467 -22.85 -10.76 5.71
C ALA A 467 -23.22 -10.15 4.36
N GLU A 468 -23.19 -10.95 3.28
CA GLU A 468 -23.66 -10.52 1.95
C GLU A 468 -25.16 -10.18 1.96
N GLU A 469 -25.98 -10.97 2.67
CA GLU A 469 -27.42 -10.68 2.80
C GLU A 469 -27.67 -9.41 3.62
N GLN A 470 -26.95 -9.21 4.72
CA GLN A 470 -26.99 -7.97 5.53
C GLN A 470 -26.63 -6.74 4.68
N PHE A 471 -25.52 -6.81 3.92
CA PHE A 471 -25.05 -5.75 3.05
C PHE A 471 -26.10 -5.37 1.98
N TRP A 472 -26.65 -6.35 1.26
CA TRP A 472 -27.66 -6.08 0.24
C TRP A 472 -29.02 -5.66 0.82
N MET A 473 -29.40 -6.09 2.04
CA MET A 473 -30.58 -5.56 2.73
C MET A 473 -30.42 -4.08 3.08
N LEU A 474 -29.27 -3.65 3.60
CA LEU A 474 -28.98 -2.25 3.89
C LEU A 474 -29.05 -1.39 2.62
N LEU A 475 -28.42 -1.83 1.52
CA LEU A 475 -28.50 -1.10 0.24
C LEU A 475 -29.92 -1.08 -0.35
N ARG A 476 -30.75 -2.10 -0.09
CA ARG A 476 -32.17 -2.11 -0.46
C ARG A 476 -32.98 -1.09 0.34
N ASN A 477 -32.68 -0.95 1.64
CA ASN A 477 -33.32 0.02 2.53
C ASN A 477 -32.89 1.46 2.23
N ARG A 478 -31.63 1.68 1.85
CA ARG A 478 -31.04 3.01 1.53
C ARG A 478 -30.90 3.26 0.02
N LYS A 479 -31.85 2.72 -0.75
CA LYS A 479 -31.87 2.74 -2.22
C LYS A 479 -31.81 4.15 -2.82
N SER A 480 -32.56 5.08 -2.25
CA SER A 480 -32.62 6.51 -2.59
C SER A 480 -31.21 7.13 -2.60
N SER A 481 -30.53 7.07 -1.46
CA SER A 481 -29.17 7.58 -1.26
C SER A 481 -28.17 6.89 -2.19
N LEU A 482 -28.24 5.57 -2.32
CA LEU A 482 -27.37 4.82 -3.24
C LEU A 482 -27.53 5.30 -4.69
N CYS A 483 -28.77 5.49 -5.18
CA CYS A 483 -29.02 5.95 -6.54
C CYS A 483 -28.51 7.39 -6.75
N ALA A 484 -28.67 8.27 -5.76
CA ALA A 484 -28.15 9.64 -5.82
C ALA A 484 -26.61 9.69 -5.82
N LEU A 485 -25.94 8.87 -5.00
CA LEU A 485 -24.48 8.75 -5.00
C LEU A 485 -23.96 8.24 -6.35
N ILE A 486 -24.61 7.22 -6.93
CA ILE A 486 -24.25 6.68 -8.25
C ILE A 486 -24.31 7.78 -9.32
N ILE A 487 -25.40 8.55 -9.38
CA ILE A 487 -25.60 9.58 -10.42
C ILE A 487 -24.63 10.76 -10.28
N ARG A 488 -24.13 11.04 -9.06
CA ARG A 488 -23.25 12.18 -8.77
C ARG A 488 -21.75 11.85 -8.79
N PHE A 489 -21.36 10.64 -8.39
CA PHE A 489 -19.95 10.33 -8.07
C PHE A 489 -19.34 9.14 -8.81
N ALA A 490 -20.13 8.30 -9.50
CA ALA A 490 -19.59 7.15 -10.22
C ALA A 490 -18.79 7.60 -11.46
N LYS A 491 -17.51 7.20 -11.57
CA LYS A 491 -16.63 7.62 -12.69
C LYS A 491 -16.41 6.49 -13.70
N ARG A 492 -16.08 6.86 -14.95
CA ARG A 492 -15.80 5.91 -16.04
C ARG A 492 -14.69 4.90 -15.74
N ASN A 493 -13.67 5.35 -15.02
CA ASN A 493 -12.49 4.54 -14.67
C ASN A 493 -12.70 3.67 -13.43
N GLU A 494 -13.87 3.72 -12.79
CA GLU A 494 -14.18 2.95 -11.58
C GLU A 494 -15.03 1.74 -11.95
N ASP A 495 -14.55 0.53 -11.63
CA ASP A 495 -15.38 -0.68 -11.80
C ASP A 495 -16.50 -0.74 -10.75
N ASN A 496 -17.63 -0.15 -11.11
CA ASN A 496 -18.89 -0.14 -10.36
C ASN A 496 -19.89 -1.20 -10.87
N ARG A 497 -19.44 -2.19 -11.66
CA ARG A 497 -20.31 -3.23 -12.28
C ARG A 497 -21.03 -4.10 -11.27
N TRP A 498 -20.46 -4.26 -10.06
CA TRP A 498 -21.06 -5.02 -8.96
C TRP A 498 -22.45 -4.52 -8.56
N LEU A 499 -22.75 -3.22 -8.72
CA LEU A 499 -24.08 -2.64 -8.48
C LEU A 499 -25.15 -3.10 -9.48
N LEU A 500 -24.75 -3.71 -10.60
CA LEU A 500 -25.65 -4.27 -11.62
C LEU A 500 -26.00 -5.75 -11.37
N GLU A 501 -25.34 -6.40 -10.41
CA GLU A 501 -25.68 -7.75 -9.92
C GLU A 501 -27.09 -7.72 -9.30
N HIS A 502 -27.36 -6.74 -8.43
CA HIS A 502 -28.61 -6.57 -7.69
C HIS A 502 -29.48 -5.41 -8.23
N LYS A 503 -30.36 -5.75 -9.17
CA LYS A 503 -31.27 -4.83 -9.87
C LYS A 503 -32.36 -4.21 -8.99
N ASP A 504 -32.52 -4.70 -7.76
CA ASP A 504 -33.49 -4.27 -6.77
C ASP A 504 -32.99 -3.09 -5.92
N VAL A 505 -31.67 -2.99 -5.65
CA VAL A 505 -31.10 -1.84 -4.90
C VAL A 505 -30.88 -0.60 -5.75
N THR A 506 -30.90 -0.73 -7.08
CA THR A 506 -30.76 0.38 -8.04
C THR A 506 -32.08 0.70 -8.77
N ASP A 507 -32.27 1.96 -9.18
CA ASP A 507 -33.45 2.43 -9.91
C ASP A 507 -33.23 2.39 -11.45
N PHE A 508 -34.05 3.05 -12.27
CA PHE A 508 -33.77 3.11 -13.71
C PHE A 508 -32.58 4.03 -14.02
N GLU A 509 -32.53 5.21 -13.40
CA GLU A 509 -31.60 6.27 -13.83
C GLU A 509 -30.16 5.99 -13.39
N SER A 510 -29.95 5.51 -12.16
CA SER A 510 -28.63 5.06 -11.67
C SER A 510 -28.04 3.93 -12.53
N ARG A 511 -28.86 2.98 -13.01
CA ARG A 511 -28.39 1.93 -13.93
C ARG A 511 -28.10 2.45 -15.33
N ARG A 512 -28.87 3.42 -15.83
CA ARG A 512 -28.55 4.13 -17.09
C ARG A 512 -27.22 4.90 -16.94
N HIS A 513 -27.01 5.58 -15.82
CA HIS A 513 -25.78 6.30 -15.52
C HIS A 513 -24.57 5.36 -15.45
N LEU A 514 -24.66 4.26 -14.70
CA LEU A 514 -23.60 3.23 -14.66
C LEU A 514 -23.30 2.65 -16.05
N ALA A 515 -24.33 2.32 -16.83
CA ALA A 515 -24.15 1.85 -18.20
C ALA A 515 -23.47 2.91 -19.10
N MET A 516 -23.76 4.19 -18.90
CA MET A 516 -23.10 5.30 -19.59
C MET A 516 -21.64 5.50 -19.16
N MET A 517 -21.31 5.23 -17.89
CA MET A 517 -19.93 5.27 -17.41
C MET A 517 -19.10 4.07 -17.90
N MET A 518 -19.74 2.98 -18.31
CA MET A 518 -19.08 1.81 -18.91
C MET A 518 -18.68 2.00 -20.38
N PHE A 519 -18.99 3.14 -21.01
CA PHE A 519 -18.60 3.49 -22.37
C PHE A 519 -17.52 4.60 -22.39
N PRO A 520 -16.64 4.63 -23.41
CA PRO A 520 -15.67 5.71 -23.60
C PRO A 520 -16.31 7.10 -23.63
N GLU A 521 -15.51 8.12 -23.34
CA GLU A 521 -15.88 9.49 -23.66
C GLU A 521 -16.00 9.66 -25.17
N VAL A 522 -17.09 10.32 -25.57
CA VAL A 522 -17.31 10.71 -26.96
C VAL A 522 -16.51 11.99 -27.14
N LYS A 523 -15.49 11.98 -28.00
CA LYS A 523 -14.92 13.22 -28.50
C LYS A 523 -16.01 13.98 -29.24
N GLU A 524 -16.09 15.29 -29.08
CA GLU A 524 -16.97 16.13 -29.90
C GLU A 524 -16.33 16.49 -31.26
N ASP A 525 -15.15 15.92 -31.54
CA ASP A 525 -14.41 16.05 -32.79
C ASP A 525 -15.16 15.33 -33.93
N TYR A 526 -15.96 16.09 -34.67
CA TYR A 526 -16.77 15.61 -35.80
C TYR A 526 -15.96 14.91 -36.91
N GLU A 527 -14.63 15.07 -36.92
CA GLU A 527 -13.70 14.48 -37.88
C GLU A 527 -13.50 12.95 -37.72
N GLU A 528 -13.92 12.35 -36.59
CA GLU A 528 -13.79 10.90 -36.35
C GLU A 528 -15.10 10.10 -36.55
N LEU A 529 -16.17 10.71 -37.09
CA LEU A 529 -17.48 10.08 -37.27
C LEU A 529 -17.49 9.05 -38.42
N HIS A 530 -18.28 7.99 -38.28
CA HIS A 530 -18.54 7.05 -39.37
C HIS A 530 -19.54 7.63 -40.37
N GLU A 531 -19.09 8.01 -41.57
CA GLU A 531 -19.92 8.58 -42.63
C GLU A 531 -20.80 7.54 -43.34
N MET A 532 -22.08 7.88 -43.54
CA MET A 532 -23.06 7.04 -44.23
C MET A 532 -23.88 7.88 -45.22
N LEU A 533 -23.70 7.63 -46.52
CA LEU A 533 -24.40 8.31 -47.61
C LEU A 533 -25.36 7.33 -48.30
N ILE A 534 -26.67 7.48 -48.09
CA ILE A 534 -27.66 6.43 -48.42
C ILE A 534 -28.73 6.91 -49.41
N ASP A 535 -29.13 6.04 -50.33
CA ASP A 535 -30.30 6.21 -51.17
C ASP A 535 -31.58 5.83 -50.40
N ARG A 536 -32.59 6.72 -50.35
CA ARG A 536 -33.88 6.41 -49.70
C ARG A 536 -34.57 5.18 -50.30
N SER A 537 -34.34 4.87 -51.58
CA SER A 537 -34.88 3.67 -52.25
C SER A 537 -34.16 2.37 -51.86
N GLN A 538 -32.90 2.45 -51.40
CA GLN A 538 -32.07 1.31 -50.98
C GLN A 538 -31.76 1.32 -49.48
N LEU A 539 -32.61 1.99 -48.70
CA LEU A 539 -32.41 2.30 -47.28
C LEU A 539 -31.86 1.11 -46.46
N LEU A 540 -32.49 -0.08 -46.54
CA LEU A 540 -32.05 -1.23 -45.73
C LEU A 540 -30.74 -1.85 -46.24
N SER A 541 -30.58 -2.05 -47.55
CA SER A 541 -29.39 -2.70 -48.11
C SER A 541 -28.15 -1.86 -47.82
N GLU A 542 -28.17 -0.58 -48.16
CA GLU A 542 -27.01 0.30 -47.94
C GLU A 542 -26.75 0.50 -46.43
N SER A 543 -27.78 0.69 -45.59
CA SER A 543 -27.60 0.77 -44.12
C SER A 543 -26.94 -0.48 -43.54
N PHE A 544 -27.33 -1.67 -44.02
CA PHE A 544 -26.73 -2.92 -43.54
C PHE A 544 -25.31 -3.12 -44.08
N GLU A 545 -25.00 -2.61 -45.27
CA GLU A 545 -23.68 -2.75 -45.90
C GLU A 545 -22.64 -1.83 -45.24
N TYR A 546 -22.96 -0.54 -45.05
CA TYR A 546 -22.12 0.37 -44.25
C TYR A 546 -21.84 -0.21 -42.86
N ILE A 547 -22.91 -0.58 -42.12
CA ILE A 547 -22.78 -1.03 -40.73
C ILE A 547 -22.24 -2.47 -40.62
N ALA A 548 -22.27 -3.30 -41.67
CA ALA A 548 -21.59 -4.60 -41.67
C ALA A 548 -20.07 -4.45 -41.70
N HIS A 549 -19.57 -3.53 -42.53
CA HIS A 549 -18.14 -3.38 -42.82
C HIS A 549 -17.46 -2.34 -41.93
N ALA A 550 -18.21 -1.44 -41.28
CA ALA A 550 -17.67 -0.48 -40.32
C ALA A 550 -16.88 -1.15 -39.18
N ASP A 551 -15.75 -0.56 -38.80
CA ASP A 551 -14.99 -0.99 -37.63
C ASP A 551 -15.71 -0.61 -36.32
N PRO A 552 -15.63 -1.44 -35.26
CA PRO A 552 -16.30 -1.16 -33.98
C PRO A 552 -15.91 0.18 -33.35
N GLU A 553 -14.67 0.62 -33.56
CA GLU A 553 -14.15 1.88 -33.00
C GLU A 553 -14.76 3.10 -33.71
N SER A 554 -14.89 3.06 -35.03
CA SER A 554 -15.58 4.08 -35.83
C SER A 554 -17.06 4.19 -35.43
N LEU A 555 -17.74 3.06 -35.20
CA LEU A 555 -19.11 3.04 -34.69
C LEU A 555 -19.26 3.55 -33.23
N HIS A 556 -18.18 3.62 -32.44
CA HIS A 556 -18.21 4.18 -31.08
C HIS A 556 -18.06 5.71 -31.07
N ALA A 557 -17.23 6.27 -31.96
CA ALA A 557 -17.09 7.71 -32.15
C ALA A 557 -18.46 8.34 -32.50
N GLY A 558 -19.10 7.86 -33.56
CA GLY A 558 -20.48 8.20 -33.89
C GLY A 558 -20.84 7.91 -35.34
N LEU A 559 -22.02 8.37 -35.76
CA LEU A 559 -22.47 8.29 -37.15
C LEU A 559 -22.68 9.70 -37.71
N PHE A 560 -22.13 9.96 -38.89
CA PHE A 560 -22.52 11.06 -39.76
C PHE A 560 -23.40 10.50 -40.89
N MET A 561 -24.48 11.19 -41.25
CA MET A 561 -25.59 10.58 -42.00
C MET A 561 -26.21 11.58 -42.98
N GLU A 562 -26.20 11.21 -44.27
CA GLU A 562 -26.74 12.01 -45.38
C GLU A 562 -27.57 11.14 -46.34
N PHE A 563 -28.61 11.73 -46.94
CA PHE A 563 -29.36 11.09 -48.01
C PHE A 563 -28.88 11.59 -49.37
N LYS A 564 -28.71 10.67 -50.34
CA LYS A 564 -28.22 11.01 -51.68
C LYS A 564 -29.17 11.99 -52.37
N ASN A 565 -28.61 13.10 -52.84
CA ASN A 565 -29.31 14.22 -53.50
C ASN A 565 -30.17 15.09 -52.55
N GLU A 566 -29.92 15.09 -51.24
CA GLU A 566 -30.56 15.99 -50.27
C GLU A 566 -29.52 16.91 -49.61
N GLU A 567 -29.82 18.21 -49.48
CA GLU A 567 -28.95 19.20 -48.80
C GLU A 567 -29.07 19.16 -47.27
N ALA A 568 -29.94 18.30 -46.72
CA ALA A 568 -30.15 18.18 -45.29
C ALA A 568 -29.04 17.32 -44.65
N THR A 569 -28.40 17.85 -43.62
CA THR A 569 -27.30 17.18 -42.89
C THR A 569 -27.46 17.28 -41.36
N GLY A 570 -26.63 16.54 -40.62
CA GLY A 570 -26.52 16.67 -39.16
C GLY A 570 -27.58 15.92 -38.32
N PRO A 571 -27.72 16.24 -37.01
CA PRO A 571 -28.45 15.41 -36.04
C PRO A 571 -29.96 15.25 -36.27
N GLY A 572 -30.57 16.01 -37.19
CA GLY A 572 -31.93 15.77 -37.66
C GLY A 572 -32.01 14.50 -38.53
N VAL A 573 -31.16 14.43 -39.54
CA VAL A 573 -31.12 13.37 -40.56
C VAL A 573 -30.78 12.02 -39.94
N LEU A 574 -29.82 11.97 -39.01
CA LEU A 574 -29.49 10.76 -38.27
C LEU A 574 -30.70 10.19 -37.51
N ARG A 575 -31.56 11.04 -36.92
CA ARG A 575 -32.78 10.61 -36.22
C ARG A 575 -33.85 10.12 -37.19
N GLU A 576 -33.98 10.76 -38.36
CA GLU A 576 -34.89 10.31 -39.42
C GLU A 576 -34.45 8.93 -39.97
N TRP A 577 -33.18 8.78 -40.31
CA TRP A 577 -32.61 7.51 -40.75
C TRP A 577 -32.84 6.38 -39.72
N PHE A 578 -32.57 6.63 -38.43
CA PHE A 578 -32.88 5.67 -37.36
C PHE A 578 -34.36 5.28 -37.34
N PHE A 579 -35.28 6.25 -37.50
CA PHE A 579 -36.71 5.99 -37.55
C PHE A 579 -37.10 5.11 -38.74
N LEU A 580 -36.64 5.48 -39.95
CA LEU A 580 -36.97 4.78 -41.19
C LEU A 580 -36.39 3.35 -41.21
N VAL A 581 -35.12 3.17 -40.83
CA VAL A 581 -34.49 1.84 -40.71
C VAL A 581 -35.21 0.97 -39.68
N CYS A 582 -35.58 1.53 -38.53
CA CYS A 582 -36.38 0.81 -37.53
C CYS A 582 -37.77 0.41 -38.05
N GLN A 583 -38.43 1.27 -38.83
CA GLN A 583 -39.71 0.94 -39.45
C GLN A 583 -39.55 -0.18 -40.48
N ALA A 584 -38.52 -0.13 -41.31
CA ALA A 584 -38.26 -1.11 -42.35
C ALA A 584 -37.81 -2.48 -41.80
N ILE A 585 -37.01 -2.52 -40.73
CA ILE A 585 -36.62 -3.77 -40.02
C ILE A 585 -37.85 -4.53 -39.52
N PHE A 586 -38.88 -3.82 -39.03
CA PHE A 586 -40.11 -4.42 -38.52
C PHE A 586 -41.28 -4.42 -39.54
N ASN A 587 -41.02 -4.16 -40.83
CA ASN A 587 -42.00 -4.31 -41.89
C ASN A 587 -42.19 -5.81 -42.22
N PRO A 588 -43.43 -6.36 -42.17
CA PRO A 588 -43.70 -7.74 -42.57
C PRO A 588 -43.24 -8.10 -44.00
N GLU A 589 -43.26 -7.15 -44.93
CA GLU A 589 -42.88 -7.36 -46.34
C GLU A 589 -41.41 -7.79 -46.50
N ASN A 590 -40.52 -7.25 -45.64
CA ASN A 590 -39.10 -7.62 -45.63
C ASN A 590 -38.87 -9.01 -45.00
N ALA A 591 -39.90 -9.64 -44.42
CA ALA A 591 -39.88 -10.97 -43.82
C ALA A 591 -38.80 -11.19 -42.73
N LEU A 592 -38.32 -10.13 -42.08
CA LEU A 592 -37.21 -10.17 -41.11
C LEU A 592 -37.69 -10.57 -39.70
N PHE A 593 -38.82 -9.99 -39.28
CA PHE A 593 -39.42 -10.18 -37.96
C PHE A 593 -40.93 -10.42 -38.06
N VAL A 594 -41.46 -11.26 -37.17
CA VAL A 594 -42.89 -11.60 -37.09
C VAL A 594 -43.44 -11.15 -35.73
N PRO A 595 -44.59 -10.45 -35.67
CA PRO A 595 -45.21 -10.08 -34.40
C PRO A 595 -45.65 -11.32 -33.61
N CYS A 596 -45.62 -11.24 -32.28
CA CYS A 596 -46.16 -12.28 -31.41
C CYS A 596 -47.68 -12.40 -31.61
N SER A 597 -48.19 -13.63 -31.75
CA SER A 597 -49.63 -13.91 -31.84
C SER A 597 -50.44 -13.33 -30.68
N ASN A 598 -49.84 -13.31 -29.48
CA ASN A 598 -50.50 -12.94 -28.23
C ASN A 598 -50.20 -11.48 -27.81
N ASP A 599 -49.22 -10.82 -28.44
CA ASP A 599 -48.87 -9.42 -28.17
C ASP A 599 -48.24 -8.79 -29.43
N ARG A 600 -49.04 -8.09 -30.23
CA ARG A 600 -48.59 -7.46 -31.49
C ARG A 600 -47.57 -6.32 -31.30
N ARG A 601 -47.19 -5.98 -30.07
CA ARG A 601 -46.09 -5.05 -29.77
C ARG A 601 -44.72 -5.73 -29.68
N ARG A 602 -44.69 -7.06 -29.50
CA ARG A 602 -43.47 -7.90 -29.45
C ARG A 602 -43.19 -8.53 -30.80
N PHE A 603 -41.92 -8.59 -31.21
CA PHE A 603 -41.50 -9.09 -32.52
C PHE A 603 -40.38 -10.13 -32.38
N PHE A 604 -40.56 -11.32 -32.96
CA PHE A 604 -39.54 -12.38 -32.99
C PHE A 604 -38.82 -12.42 -34.34
N PRO A 605 -37.52 -12.80 -34.40
CA PRO A 605 -36.85 -13.07 -35.68
C PRO A 605 -37.63 -14.13 -36.47
N ASN A 606 -37.88 -13.88 -37.76
CA ASN A 606 -38.66 -14.78 -38.59
C ASN A 606 -37.90 -16.10 -38.85
N PRO A 607 -38.40 -17.28 -38.44
CA PRO A 607 -37.77 -18.56 -38.79
C PRO A 607 -37.78 -18.86 -40.30
N GLY A 608 -38.68 -18.23 -41.07
CA GLY A 608 -38.77 -18.34 -42.53
C GLY A 608 -37.77 -17.48 -43.31
N SER A 609 -36.99 -16.60 -42.67
CA SER A 609 -35.98 -15.72 -43.31
C SER A 609 -34.81 -16.46 -43.98
N ARG A 610 -34.83 -17.80 -43.99
CA ARG A 610 -33.75 -18.70 -44.42
C ARG A 610 -33.46 -18.69 -45.93
N ASN A 611 -34.36 -18.11 -46.73
CA ASN A 611 -34.32 -18.12 -48.21
C ASN A 611 -34.19 -16.71 -48.83
N GLY A 612 -33.89 -15.67 -48.03
CA GLY A 612 -33.73 -14.30 -48.55
C GLY A 612 -32.39 -14.08 -49.25
N TYR A 613 -32.31 -13.05 -50.11
CA TYR A 613 -31.10 -12.68 -50.86
C TYR A 613 -29.91 -12.25 -49.98
N PHE A 614 -30.15 -11.84 -48.72
CA PHE A 614 -29.11 -11.41 -47.81
C PHE A 614 -28.58 -12.57 -46.94
N SER A 615 -27.26 -12.72 -46.87
CA SER A 615 -26.62 -13.75 -46.05
C SER A 615 -27.00 -13.60 -44.58
N ARG A 616 -27.48 -14.70 -43.98
CA ARG A 616 -27.98 -14.76 -42.60
C ARG A 616 -26.96 -14.30 -41.55
N THR A 617 -25.65 -14.41 -41.81
CA THR A 617 -24.61 -13.88 -40.93
C THR A 617 -24.52 -12.36 -41.00
N VAL A 618 -24.42 -11.79 -42.20
CA VAL A 618 -24.34 -10.34 -42.43
C VAL A 618 -25.59 -9.64 -41.89
N PHE A 619 -26.78 -10.12 -42.27
CA PHE A 619 -28.03 -9.52 -41.81
C PHE A 619 -28.19 -9.54 -40.27
N ALA A 620 -27.84 -10.66 -39.63
CA ALA A 620 -27.90 -10.76 -38.17
C ALA A 620 -26.86 -9.86 -37.48
N ALA A 621 -25.66 -9.73 -38.05
CA ALA A 621 -24.63 -8.82 -37.57
C ALA A 621 -25.06 -7.36 -37.69
N SER A 622 -25.52 -6.90 -38.87
CA SER A 622 -25.95 -5.50 -39.07
C SER A 622 -27.18 -5.15 -38.24
N THR A 623 -28.17 -6.04 -38.13
CA THR A 623 -29.34 -5.81 -37.25
C THR A 623 -28.93 -5.73 -35.77
N GLY A 624 -27.99 -6.58 -35.33
CA GLY A 624 -27.42 -6.53 -33.98
C GLY A 624 -26.64 -5.25 -33.72
N ARG A 625 -25.79 -4.84 -34.67
CA ARG A 625 -25.01 -3.59 -34.61
C ARG A 625 -25.92 -2.36 -34.58
N ILE A 626 -26.92 -2.26 -35.47
CA ILE A 626 -27.93 -1.18 -35.44
C ILE A 626 -28.65 -1.12 -34.09
N GLY A 627 -29.02 -2.27 -33.51
CA GLY A 627 -29.59 -2.34 -32.16
C GLY A 627 -28.63 -1.83 -31.07
N CYS A 628 -27.33 -2.07 -31.21
CA CYS A 628 -26.31 -1.54 -30.30
C CYS A 628 -26.10 -0.03 -30.46
N VAL A 629 -25.99 0.49 -31.69
CA VAL A 629 -25.86 1.95 -31.93
C VAL A 629 -27.13 2.69 -31.50
N GLN A 630 -28.32 2.12 -31.71
CA GLN A 630 -29.57 2.68 -31.19
C GLN A 630 -29.64 2.66 -29.66
N ALA A 631 -29.14 1.60 -29.00
CA ALA A 631 -29.03 1.57 -27.54
C ALA A 631 -28.04 2.62 -27.01
N LEU A 632 -26.88 2.77 -27.66
CA LEU A 632 -25.90 3.83 -27.37
C LEU A 632 -26.54 5.22 -27.53
N ALA A 633 -27.21 5.49 -28.64
CA ALA A 633 -27.89 6.76 -28.90
C ALA A 633 -29.00 7.05 -27.87
N TRP A 634 -29.73 6.03 -27.41
CA TRP A 634 -30.78 6.19 -26.40
C TRP A 634 -30.23 6.43 -24.99
N LEU A 635 -29.10 5.80 -24.64
CA LEU A 635 -28.40 6.06 -23.39
C LEU A 635 -27.75 7.46 -23.38
N LYS A 636 -27.09 7.84 -24.49
CA LYS A 636 -26.46 9.15 -24.73
C LYS A 636 -27.48 10.30 -24.72
N ALA A 637 -28.61 10.16 -25.43
CA ALA A 637 -29.58 11.25 -25.63
C ALA A 637 -31.05 10.78 -25.49
N PRO A 638 -31.54 10.50 -24.26
CA PRO A 638 -32.88 9.95 -24.05
C PRO A 638 -34.00 10.85 -24.60
N HIS A 639 -33.88 12.17 -24.45
CA HIS A 639 -34.85 13.14 -24.96
C HIS A 639 -34.96 13.14 -26.48
N MET A 640 -33.84 12.97 -27.20
CA MET A 640 -33.84 12.91 -28.67
C MET A 640 -34.57 11.69 -29.23
N LEU A 641 -34.76 10.64 -28.41
CA LEU A 641 -35.41 9.39 -28.80
C LEU A 641 -36.67 9.07 -27.97
N GLN A 642 -37.17 9.98 -27.13
CA GLN A 642 -38.34 9.76 -26.26
C GLN A 642 -39.59 9.33 -27.06
N HIS A 643 -39.84 9.91 -28.24
CA HIS A 643 -40.96 9.52 -29.11
C HIS A 643 -40.77 8.18 -29.85
N LEU A 644 -39.53 7.74 -30.10
CA LEU A 644 -39.25 6.41 -30.67
C LEU A 644 -39.30 5.32 -29.58
N SER A 645 -38.76 5.63 -28.41
CA SER A 645 -38.49 4.71 -27.30
C SER A 645 -39.67 3.79 -26.98
N LEU A 646 -40.85 4.33 -26.70
CA LEU A 646 -42.01 3.54 -26.26
C LEU A 646 -42.56 2.57 -27.33
N LYS A 647 -42.42 2.91 -28.62
CA LYS A 647 -42.89 2.06 -29.74
C LYS A 647 -41.84 1.08 -30.26
N LEU A 648 -40.56 1.31 -29.99
CA LEU A 648 -39.45 0.48 -30.49
C LEU A 648 -38.79 -0.38 -29.41
N SER A 649 -38.63 0.10 -28.17
CA SER A 649 -38.10 -0.72 -27.07
C SER A 649 -38.95 -1.98 -26.83
N GLN A 650 -40.28 -1.85 -26.90
CA GLN A 650 -41.23 -2.98 -26.79
C GLN A 650 -41.05 -4.03 -27.90
N LYS A 651 -40.56 -3.64 -29.08
CA LYS A 651 -40.22 -4.56 -30.18
C LYS A 651 -38.83 -5.18 -29.99
N LEU A 652 -37.83 -4.35 -29.66
CA LEU A 652 -36.41 -4.71 -29.57
C LEU A 652 -36.06 -5.59 -28.37
N HIS A 653 -36.77 -5.46 -27.24
CA HIS A 653 -36.53 -6.24 -26.01
C HIS A 653 -36.59 -7.77 -26.24
N VAL A 654 -37.25 -8.20 -27.31
CA VAL A 654 -37.40 -9.62 -27.70
C VAL A 654 -36.14 -10.19 -28.37
N ILE A 655 -35.33 -9.35 -29.02
CA ILE A 655 -34.13 -9.78 -29.77
C ILE A 655 -33.04 -10.22 -28.78
N THR A 656 -32.75 -9.38 -27.78
CA THR A 656 -31.66 -9.58 -26.81
C THR A 656 -31.85 -10.84 -25.96
N ILE A 657 -33.10 -11.15 -25.58
CA ILE A 657 -33.44 -12.27 -24.68
C ILE A 657 -33.12 -13.64 -25.32
N LYS A 658 -33.34 -13.81 -26.63
CA LYS A 658 -33.09 -15.10 -27.30
C LYS A 658 -31.62 -15.35 -27.65
N HIS A 659 -30.75 -14.34 -27.70
CA HIS A 659 -29.33 -14.56 -28.00
C HIS A 659 -28.57 -15.19 -26.82
N ARG A 660 -28.84 -14.77 -25.57
CA ARG A 660 -28.26 -15.41 -24.38
C ARG A 660 -28.55 -16.91 -24.30
N HIS A 661 -29.78 -17.34 -24.62
CA HIS A 661 -30.14 -18.77 -24.59
C HIS A 661 -29.48 -19.64 -25.67
N ARG A 662 -28.79 -19.06 -26.67
CA ARG A 662 -28.01 -19.83 -27.67
C ARG A 662 -26.51 -19.87 -27.40
N GLN A 663 -25.97 -19.01 -26.54
CA GLN A 663 -24.58 -19.05 -26.07
C GLN A 663 -24.43 -19.77 -24.71
N ILE A 664 -25.48 -20.47 -24.26
CA ILE A 664 -25.48 -21.36 -23.08
C ILE A 664 -25.60 -22.84 -23.53
N LEU A 665 -25.62 -23.09 -24.85
CA LEU A 665 -25.74 -24.41 -25.48
C LEU A 665 -24.80 -24.54 -26.71
N ALA A 666 -23.66 -23.85 -26.67
CA ALA A 666 -22.56 -23.91 -27.64
C ALA A 666 -21.27 -23.54 -26.92
#